data_AF-A0A2G8KJD3-F1
#
_entry.id   AF-A0A2G8KJD3-F1
#
_cell.length_a   1.000
_cell.length_b   1.000
_cell.length_c   1.000
_cell.angle_alpha   90.00
_cell.angle_beta   90.00
_cell.angle_gamma   90.00
#
_symmetry.space_group_name_H-M   'P 1'
#
loop_
_entity.id
_entity.type
_entity.pdbx_description
1 polymer ?
#
loop_
_entity_poly.entity_id
_entity_poly.type
_entity_poly.pdbx_seq_one_letter_code
_entity_poly.pdbx_strand_id
1 'polypeptide(L)'
;MSLCCPVDCSKPWIEDNGGRKEILKVLSGLEIVNSIVALLSVDFSSLEQDARKELQLRQKLGDKENSLTANVKHGFAQEFEKSEPVRRLRLVISELLFIASHESAVFTQRPCELFENEVFLDEVSDVLCIAQAELPSLLPMEKMASILLRVKYGPHLLCRLVSNVSDSFTQVCRYLIVNGERQDEDSLGGRRRTETLRMLVAMNPSQALPVRALTVEHCRLPSLAVALTLDYSHRDSSLDNGDVVSFISGLLLSNNTSVRSWFAQFVNIGNKLKPGGGSFVSILSQLRGYLLNEVKRLTPFEGFHGSLVEEDVVEGSAIMRLFCALKGMAGLKFRQEESHHLLRLLTSHPPPTAGGIRFLNMSLCMLLACPSLVNVDSQVVLEWIHWLVDEGPEFERPCHRKSGISASFSEMLLLMAIHFHSNQVQIAISTNSLAKIRLLFTQEVFTEQVVAAHAVTVAVTSGLSASVSGFLPVHCVYHLLKSRAFSKHNVPIKDWIHQQMLHCSTPLHPILPSLLETFVHSSVVPTEVGSKFCRNQALTEQEILSVFGSSRLKDGRGEKVKGQGNELTSQLLMLYYLLLYEDCLLTNTKQLLIIHQKPEPYSTKVLSQLPIKYLFREAQRHLSDYGHLYPSLLRLLVTHYPHLCLVEDWMDEATLAEDKMSAPVHQRKVTPSELRKAFQTVQSDSALVISLLEQLQLLDEHTLMDYADVIVESLILLLESDVPLKAVTLTVHIWKQLNIEMPRRLKTMTVNALSHSKPLIKFKEEDLIVDPLIILRCDLRVFRWSVVDVSSL
;
A
#
# COMPACT_ATOMS: atom_id res chain seq x y z
N MET A 1 -3.95 33.36 69.87
CA MET A 1 -4.44 33.70 68.52
C MET A 1 -3.66 32.83 67.55
N SER A 2 -4.27 31.77 67.01
CA SER A 2 -3.57 30.97 65.99
C SER A 2 -3.51 31.81 64.72
N LEU A 3 -2.31 32.22 64.33
CA LEU A 3 -2.07 33.03 63.12
C LEU A 3 -2.54 32.30 61.84
N CYS A 4 -2.75 30.98 61.89
CA CYS A 4 -3.44 30.21 60.85
C CYS A 4 -4.64 29.45 61.45
N CYS A 5 -5.77 29.41 60.74
CA CYS A 5 -6.91 28.58 61.14
C CYS A 5 -6.59 27.09 60.93
N PRO A 6 -6.77 26.22 61.94
CA PRO A 6 -6.52 24.79 61.77
C PRO A 6 -7.54 24.18 60.79
N VAL A 7 -7.05 23.42 59.82
CA VAL A 7 -7.88 22.73 58.82
C VAL A 7 -8.73 21.63 59.47
N ASP A 8 -8.27 21.04 60.58
CA ASP A 8 -9.01 20.07 61.37
C ASP A 8 -9.64 20.71 62.61
N CYS A 9 -10.98 20.72 62.64
CA CYS A 9 -11.81 21.23 63.75
C CYS A 9 -12.50 20.09 64.53
N SER A 10 -12.03 18.85 64.40
CA SER A 10 -12.61 17.71 65.10
C SER A 10 -12.51 17.86 66.62
N LYS A 11 -13.58 17.50 67.34
CA LYS A 11 -13.65 17.50 68.81
C LYS A 11 -12.48 16.77 69.50
N PRO A 12 -11.99 15.60 69.03
CA PRO A 12 -10.82 14.95 69.64
C PRO A 12 -9.52 15.75 69.52
N TRP A 13 -9.36 16.58 68.49
CA TRP A 13 -8.18 17.43 68.27
C TRP A 13 -8.15 18.67 69.18
N ILE A 14 -9.33 19.19 69.52
CA ILE A 14 -9.48 20.42 70.31
C ILE A 14 -9.64 20.14 71.81
N GLU A 15 -10.43 19.11 72.18
CA GLU A 15 -10.94 18.96 73.55
C GLU A 15 -10.42 17.69 74.26
N ASP A 16 -10.42 16.52 73.63
CA ASP A 16 -10.30 15.25 74.40
C ASP A 16 -8.89 14.71 74.64
N ASN A 17 -7.87 15.05 73.83
CA ASN A 17 -6.54 14.43 73.98
C ASN A 17 -5.36 15.41 74.08
N GLY A 18 -5.59 16.72 74.21
CA GLY A 18 -4.50 17.68 74.38
C GLY A 18 -3.45 17.70 73.25
N GLY A 19 -3.63 16.93 72.17
CA GLY A 19 -2.63 16.71 71.12
C GLY A 19 -2.20 18.02 70.47
N ARG A 20 -3.12 18.96 70.26
CA ARG A 20 -2.78 20.32 69.81
C ARG A 20 -1.87 21.05 70.80
N LYS A 21 -2.12 20.96 72.11
CA LYS A 21 -1.29 21.60 73.14
C LYS A 21 0.06 20.92 73.31
N GLU A 22 0.11 19.58 73.24
CA GLU A 22 1.35 18.81 73.31
C GLU A 22 2.24 19.05 72.08
N ILE A 23 1.65 19.05 70.89
CA ILE A 23 2.35 19.38 69.65
C ILE A 23 2.83 20.82 69.69
N LEU A 24 2.00 21.79 70.10
CA LEU A 24 2.46 23.19 70.25
C LEU A 24 3.57 23.34 71.28
N LYS A 25 3.56 22.54 72.36
CA LYS A 25 4.65 22.53 73.36
C LYS A 25 5.94 21.99 72.77
N VAL A 26 5.89 20.89 72.02
CA VAL A 26 7.05 20.33 71.30
C VAL A 26 7.56 21.32 70.25
N LEU A 27 6.66 21.90 69.45
CA LEU A 27 6.99 22.87 68.41
C LEU A 27 7.57 24.18 68.97
N SER A 28 7.09 24.66 70.13
CA SER A 28 7.64 25.86 70.78
C SER A 28 9.10 25.71 71.25
N GLY A 29 9.55 24.46 71.46
CA GLY A 29 10.93 24.14 71.79
C GLY A 29 11.87 24.11 70.58
N LEU A 30 11.35 24.22 69.36
CA LEU A 30 12.13 24.23 68.12
C LEU A 30 12.37 25.67 67.67
N GLU A 31 13.64 26.05 67.55
CA GLU A 31 14.06 27.38 67.11
C GLU A 31 13.53 27.74 65.71
N ILE A 32 13.48 26.76 64.81
CA ILE A 32 12.96 26.90 63.44
C ILE A 32 11.46 27.29 63.43
N VAL A 33 10.68 26.76 64.37
CA VAL A 33 9.25 27.12 64.45
C VAL A 33 9.10 28.55 64.96
N ASN A 34 9.94 28.95 65.93
CA ASN A 34 9.92 30.31 66.45
C ASN A 34 10.33 31.35 65.38
N SER A 35 11.26 31.01 64.49
CA SER A 35 11.62 31.88 63.34
C SER A 35 10.50 31.99 62.31
N ILE A 36 9.80 30.89 62.01
CA ILE A 36 8.60 30.88 61.14
C ILE A 36 7.46 31.70 61.75
N VAL A 37 7.21 31.58 63.06
CA VAL A 37 6.18 32.36 63.77
C VAL A 37 6.52 33.86 63.72
N ALA A 38 7.79 34.23 63.84
CA ALA A 38 8.22 35.61 63.68
C ALA A 38 7.94 36.14 62.25
N LEU A 39 8.11 35.32 61.21
CA LEU A 39 7.78 35.67 59.82
C LEU A 39 6.27 35.86 59.59
N LEU A 40 5.41 35.10 60.28
CA LEU A 40 3.95 35.23 60.20
C LEU A 40 3.40 36.44 60.97
N SER A 41 4.19 37.03 61.86
CA SER A 41 3.79 38.20 62.66
C SER A 41 3.91 39.54 61.93
N VAL A 42 4.31 39.52 60.65
CA VAL A 42 4.54 40.70 59.82
C VAL A 42 3.23 41.25 59.24
N ASP A 43 3.12 42.58 59.11
CA ASP A 43 1.99 43.22 58.43
C ASP A 43 2.11 43.07 56.90
N PHE A 44 1.53 42.00 56.36
CA PHE A 44 1.52 41.69 54.93
C PHE A 44 0.80 42.74 54.08
N SER A 45 -0.15 43.50 54.64
CA SER A 45 -0.90 44.51 53.89
C SER A 45 -0.02 45.72 53.52
N SER A 46 0.83 46.15 54.45
CA SER A 46 1.82 47.20 54.21
C SER A 46 2.92 46.73 53.24
N LEU A 47 3.37 45.48 53.41
CA LEU A 47 4.38 44.86 52.55
C LEU A 47 3.90 44.73 51.10
N GLU A 48 2.63 44.38 50.89
CA GLU A 48 2.03 44.28 49.55
C GLU A 48 2.00 45.64 48.84
N GLN A 49 1.64 46.71 49.56
CA GLN A 49 1.61 48.06 49.01
C GLN A 49 3.01 48.54 48.62
N ASP A 50 4.01 48.28 49.45
CA ASP A 50 5.41 48.63 49.17
C ASP A 50 5.94 47.84 47.97
N ALA A 51 5.65 46.54 47.89
CA ALA A 51 6.04 45.70 46.76
C ALA A 51 5.37 46.10 45.43
N ARG A 52 4.09 46.51 45.46
CA ARG A 52 3.40 47.04 44.27
C ARG A 52 3.97 48.37 43.81
N LYS A 53 4.33 49.27 44.73
CA LYS A 53 5.01 50.53 44.39
C LYS A 53 6.36 50.26 43.74
N GLU A 54 7.13 49.33 44.29
CA GLU A 54 8.41 48.93 43.69
C GLU A 54 8.25 48.34 42.29
N LEU A 55 7.28 47.44 42.10
CA LEU A 55 7.01 46.87 40.77
C LEU A 55 6.65 47.98 39.75
N GLN A 56 5.84 48.96 40.14
CA GLN A 56 5.50 50.10 39.28
C GLN A 56 6.69 51.00 38.96
N LEU A 57 7.60 51.21 39.93
CA LEU A 57 8.83 51.99 39.72
C LEU A 57 9.78 51.28 38.74
N ARG A 58 10.00 49.98 38.93
CA ARG A 58 10.83 49.16 38.04
C ARG A 58 10.29 49.13 36.59
N GLN A 59 8.97 49.14 36.41
CA GLN A 59 8.34 49.23 35.08
C GLN A 59 8.52 50.59 34.40
N LYS A 60 8.65 51.68 35.16
CA LYS A 60 8.71 53.06 34.63
C LYS A 60 10.13 53.61 34.48
N LEU A 61 11.06 53.24 35.36
CA LEU A 61 12.37 53.89 35.52
C LEU A 61 13.57 52.95 35.24
N GLY A 62 13.32 51.65 35.04
CA GLY A 62 14.38 50.64 34.89
C GLY A 62 15.14 50.33 36.19
N ASP A 63 16.20 49.52 36.09
CA ASP A 63 16.93 48.87 37.20
C ASP A 63 17.62 49.77 38.25
N LYS A 64 17.49 51.09 38.15
CA LYS A 64 18.32 52.02 38.94
C LYS A 64 17.76 52.34 40.33
N GLU A 65 16.50 52.02 40.64
CA GLU A 65 15.88 52.34 41.93
C GLU A 65 15.19 51.13 42.57
N ASN A 66 15.73 50.68 43.71
CA ASN A 66 15.10 49.67 44.58
C ASN A 66 14.57 50.36 45.86
N SER A 67 13.25 50.39 46.05
CA SER A 67 12.64 51.00 47.23
C SER A 67 12.63 50.07 48.45
N LEU A 68 12.59 48.75 48.24
CA LEU A 68 12.57 47.70 49.27
C LEU A 68 13.96 47.37 49.81
N THR A 69 15.01 47.61 49.02
CA THR A 69 16.42 47.30 49.35
C THR A 69 17.33 48.53 49.35
N ALA A 70 16.76 49.71 49.64
CA ALA A 70 17.55 50.91 49.83
C ALA A 70 18.62 50.69 50.93
N ASN A 71 19.90 50.90 50.59
CA ASN A 71 21.09 50.77 51.45
C ASN A 71 21.69 49.36 51.64
N VAL A 72 21.65 48.48 50.64
CA VAL A 72 22.47 47.26 50.64
C VAL A 72 23.95 47.63 50.41
N LYS A 73 24.82 47.42 51.40
CA LYS A 73 26.29 47.72 51.33
C LYS A 73 27.15 46.47 51.19
N HIS A 74 26.62 45.31 51.56
CA HIS A 74 27.28 43.99 51.45
C HIS A 74 26.42 43.05 50.58
N GLY A 75 26.99 41.94 50.09
CA GLY A 75 26.26 40.99 49.23
C GLY A 75 24.95 40.51 49.84
N PHE A 76 23.98 40.11 49.00
CA PHE A 76 22.61 39.82 49.42
C PHE A 76 22.54 38.65 50.43
N ALA A 77 23.46 37.70 50.36
CA ALA A 77 23.52 36.58 51.31
C ALA A 77 23.96 37.01 52.72
N GLN A 78 24.93 37.93 52.82
CA GLN A 78 25.40 38.43 54.12
C GLN A 78 24.40 39.37 54.79
N GLU A 79 23.64 40.13 53.99
CA GLU A 79 22.55 40.94 54.53
C GLU A 79 21.34 40.10 54.96
N PHE A 80 21.06 39.00 54.26
CA PHE A 80 20.02 38.06 54.65
C PHE A 80 20.30 37.46 56.04
N GLU A 81 21.52 36.96 56.27
CA GLU A 81 21.95 36.37 57.55
C GLU A 81 21.75 37.34 58.74
N LYS A 82 22.15 38.60 58.57
CA LYS A 82 22.14 39.61 59.64
C LYS A 82 20.81 40.35 59.82
N SER A 83 19.80 40.04 59.00
CA SER A 83 18.57 40.82 58.93
C SER A 83 17.41 40.23 59.73
N GLU A 84 16.57 41.12 60.26
CA GLU A 84 15.28 40.82 60.91
C GLU A 84 14.28 40.17 59.93
N PRO A 85 13.29 39.38 60.40
CA PRO A 85 12.37 38.60 59.57
C PRO A 85 11.63 39.43 58.50
N VAL A 86 11.20 40.67 58.83
CA VAL A 86 10.56 41.59 57.87
C VAL A 86 11.51 41.98 56.73
N ARG A 87 12.79 42.20 57.05
CA ARG A 87 13.81 42.58 56.07
C ARG A 87 14.22 41.38 55.21
N ARG A 88 14.23 40.15 55.77
CA ARG A 88 14.39 38.91 55.00
C ARG A 88 13.29 38.74 53.96
N LEU A 89 12.02 38.96 54.33
CA LEU A 89 10.87 38.95 53.41
C LEU A 89 11.03 40.00 52.29
N ARG A 90 11.41 41.24 52.63
CA ARG A 90 11.63 42.32 51.64
C ARG A 90 12.78 42.01 50.68
N LEU A 91 13.87 41.42 51.15
CA LEU A 91 15.01 41.01 50.32
C LEU A 91 14.61 39.93 49.30
N VAL A 92 13.92 38.87 49.76
CA VAL A 92 13.43 37.80 48.89
C VAL A 92 12.42 38.33 47.86
N ILE A 93 11.46 39.16 48.26
CA ILE A 93 10.48 39.75 47.35
C ILE A 93 11.14 40.69 46.33
N SER A 94 12.11 41.52 46.76
CA SER A 94 12.87 42.39 45.85
C SER A 94 13.62 41.60 44.77
N GLU A 95 14.29 40.50 45.14
CA GLU A 95 14.97 39.63 44.19
C GLU A 95 13.99 38.92 43.23
N LEU A 96 12.85 38.45 43.71
CA LEU A 96 11.80 37.88 42.85
C LEU A 96 11.25 38.91 41.87
N LEU A 97 10.96 40.13 42.33
CA LEU A 97 10.47 41.22 41.49
C LEU A 97 11.52 41.68 40.47
N PHE A 98 12.81 41.65 40.83
CA PHE A 98 13.91 41.91 39.90
C PHE A 98 13.97 40.87 38.77
N ILE A 99 13.79 39.59 39.09
CA ILE A 99 13.74 38.53 38.07
C ILE A 99 12.47 38.67 37.20
N ALA A 100 11.35 39.06 37.82
CA ALA A 100 10.06 39.25 37.16
C ALA A 100 10.02 40.46 36.21
N SER A 101 10.68 41.58 36.55
CA SER A 101 10.72 42.78 35.70
C SER A 101 11.49 42.57 34.40
N HIS A 102 12.31 41.52 34.35
CA HIS A 102 13.16 41.16 33.21
C HIS A 102 12.58 40.05 32.33
N GLU A 103 11.26 39.95 32.17
CA GLU A 103 10.63 39.01 31.23
C GLU A 103 10.96 39.35 29.75
N SER A 104 12.22 39.13 29.34
CA SER A 104 12.66 39.13 27.95
C SER A 104 12.19 37.85 27.24
N ALA A 105 11.94 37.96 25.93
CA ALA A 105 11.52 36.84 25.08
C ALA A 105 12.56 35.68 25.02
N VAL A 106 13.83 35.95 25.35
CA VAL A 106 14.91 34.95 25.39
C VAL A 106 15.13 34.48 26.82
N PHE A 107 15.18 33.16 27.03
CA PHE A 107 15.46 32.55 28.32
C PHE A 107 16.95 32.68 28.69
N THR A 108 17.25 33.33 29.81
CA THR A 108 18.61 33.47 30.35
C THR A 108 18.65 33.06 31.82
N GLN A 109 19.62 32.24 32.21
CA GLN A 109 19.91 32.01 33.62
C GLN A 109 20.37 33.31 34.28
N ARG A 110 19.85 33.60 35.47
CA ARG A 110 20.24 34.78 36.26
C ARG A 110 20.98 34.32 37.52
N PRO A 111 22.24 34.75 37.74
CA PRO A 111 22.92 34.49 38.99
C PRO A 111 22.25 35.32 40.09
N CYS A 112 21.73 34.64 41.11
CA CYS A 112 21.09 35.28 42.26
C CYS A 112 21.76 34.73 43.52
N GLU A 113 22.57 35.55 44.18
CA GLU A 113 23.43 35.13 45.30
C GLU A 113 22.62 34.41 46.41
N LEU A 114 21.41 34.90 46.69
CA LEU A 114 20.54 34.36 47.74
C LEU A 114 19.95 32.98 47.38
N PHE A 115 19.49 32.81 46.14
CA PHE A 115 18.84 31.58 45.70
C PHE A 115 19.82 30.51 45.16
N GLU A 116 21.11 30.85 45.04
CA GLU A 116 22.17 29.92 44.64
C GLU A 116 22.98 29.38 45.84
N ASN A 117 22.82 29.96 47.02
CA ASN A 117 23.51 29.51 48.23
C ASN A 117 22.76 28.34 48.90
N GLU A 118 23.39 27.17 48.94
CA GLU A 118 22.81 25.94 49.51
C GLU A 118 22.50 26.06 51.00
N VAL A 119 23.26 26.87 51.75
CA VAL A 119 23.10 27.01 53.21
C VAL A 119 21.79 27.71 53.57
N PHE A 120 21.38 28.71 52.79
CA PHE A 120 20.18 29.51 53.08
C PHE A 120 18.93 29.00 52.34
N LEU A 121 19.04 27.93 51.56
CA LEU A 121 17.96 27.47 50.68
C LEU A 121 16.72 27.01 51.47
N ASP A 122 16.91 26.42 52.64
CA ASP A 122 15.80 26.00 53.51
C ASP A 122 15.06 27.22 54.09
N GLU A 123 15.78 28.20 54.65
CA GLU A 123 15.17 29.42 55.17
C GLU A 123 14.51 30.27 54.08
N VAL A 124 15.13 30.37 52.91
CA VAL A 124 14.57 31.06 51.75
C VAL A 124 13.30 30.36 51.26
N SER A 125 13.27 29.02 51.29
CA SER A 125 12.06 28.24 50.97
C SER A 125 10.92 28.54 51.94
N ASP A 126 11.19 28.62 53.24
CA ASP A 126 10.16 28.93 54.25
C ASP A 126 9.59 30.34 54.04
N VAL A 127 10.46 31.33 53.84
CA VAL A 127 10.08 32.71 53.53
C VAL A 127 9.25 32.78 52.25
N LEU A 128 9.63 32.01 51.22
CA LEU A 128 8.94 31.95 49.93
C LEU A 128 7.53 31.34 50.06
N CYS A 129 7.37 30.29 50.86
CA CYS A 129 6.08 29.64 51.09
C CYS A 129 5.12 30.56 51.85
N ILE A 130 5.61 31.26 52.87
CA ILE A 130 4.82 32.25 53.62
C ILE A 130 4.42 33.42 52.72
N ALA A 131 5.37 33.96 51.95
CA ALA A 131 5.09 35.07 51.03
C ALA A 131 4.06 34.70 49.97
N GLN A 132 4.10 33.47 49.44
CA GLN A 132 3.11 33.00 48.46
C GLN A 132 1.72 32.82 49.08
N ALA A 133 1.63 32.28 50.30
CA ALA A 133 0.37 32.05 50.99
C ALA A 133 -0.34 33.36 51.39
N GLU A 134 0.42 34.35 51.88
CA GLU A 134 -0.13 35.62 52.38
C GLU A 134 -0.27 36.70 51.28
N LEU A 135 0.50 36.60 50.19
CA LEU A 135 0.48 37.56 49.05
C LEU A 135 0.14 36.89 47.71
N PRO A 136 -0.98 36.15 47.58
CA PRO A 136 -1.30 35.41 46.35
C PRO A 136 -1.56 36.32 45.14
N SER A 137 -2.00 37.57 45.38
CA SER A 137 -2.28 38.54 44.32
C SER A 137 -1.01 39.08 43.66
N LEU A 138 0.08 39.18 44.44
CA LEU A 138 1.38 39.67 43.99
C LEU A 138 2.20 38.52 43.38
N LEU A 139 2.15 37.34 43.99
CA LEU A 139 2.96 36.17 43.65
C LEU A 139 2.08 34.98 43.22
N PRO A 140 1.38 35.05 42.08
CA PRO A 140 0.60 33.93 41.59
C PRO A 140 1.52 32.78 41.16
N MET A 141 1.08 31.53 41.40
CA MET A 141 1.88 30.32 41.17
C MET A 141 2.45 30.20 39.74
N GLU A 142 1.70 30.67 38.74
CA GLU A 142 2.14 30.70 37.34
C GLU A 142 3.36 31.61 37.11
N LYS A 143 3.34 32.82 37.67
CA LYS A 143 4.49 33.75 37.60
C LYS A 143 5.65 33.24 38.45
N MET A 144 5.37 32.64 39.60
CA MET A 144 6.40 32.02 40.42
C MET A 144 7.12 30.90 39.67
N ALA A 145 6.38 30.08 38.92
CA ALA A 145 6.97 29.05 38.07
C ALA A 145 7.88 29.63 36.97
N SER A 146 7.50 30.72 36.29
CA SER A 146 8.36 31.35 35.28
C SER A 146 9.61 32.01 35.86
N ILE A 147 9.48 32.64 37.03
CA ILE A 147 10.57 33.31 37.76
C ILE A 147 11.59 32.30 38.26
N LEU A 148 11.14 31.28 38.99
CA LEU A 148 12.04 30.31 39.64
C LEU A 148 12.84 29.49 38.63
N LEU A 149 12.28 29.17 37.45
CA LEU A 149 13.02 28.47 36.40
C LEU A 149 14.33 29.18 35.97
N ARG A 150 14.42 30.51 36.13
CA ARG A 150 15.60 31.29 35.75
C ARG A 150 16.77 31.11 36.73
N VAL A 151 16.49 30.54 37.90
CA VAL A 151 17.46 30.32 38.98
C VAL A 151 17.94 28.86 39.01
N LYS A 152 19.17 28.62 39.47
CA LYS A 152 19.80 27.29 39.49
C LYS A 152 19.00 26.25 40.31
N TYR A 153 18.67 26.54 41.57
CA TYR A 153 17.90 25.65 42.44
C TYR A 153 16.38 25.92 42.42
N GLY A 154 15.91 26.71 41.45
CA GLY A 154 14.50 27.02 41.27
C GLY A 154 13.57 25.80 41.15
N PRO A 155 13.95 24.71 40.43
CA PRO A 155 13.15 23.50 40.37
C PRO A 155 12.88 22.87 41.74
N HIS A 156 13.87 22.88 42.65
CA HIS A 156 13.72 22.37 44.02
C HIS A 156 12.79 23.26 44.85
N LEU A 157 12.96 24.58 44.76
CA LEU A 157 12.11 25.56 45.45
C LEU A 157 10.65 25.47 44.98
N LEU A 158 10.43 25.34 43.67
CA LEU A 158 9.09 25.18 43.11
C LEU A 158 8.44 23.86 43.56
N CYS A 159 9.20 22.76 43.64
CA CYS A 159 8.68 21.50 44.18
C CYS A 159 8.20 21.66 45.63
N ARG A 160 8.95 22.38 46.48
CA ARG A 160 8.56 22.65 47.87
C ARG A 160 7.31 23.54 47.96
N LEU A 161 7.21 24.58 47.13
CA LEU A 161 6.01 25.42 47.05
C LEU A 161 4.77 24.62 46.65
N VAL A 162 4.87 23.80 45.61
CA VAL A 162 3.75 22.96 45.14
C VAL A 162 3.39 21.89 46.17
N SER A 163 4.37 21.40 46.95
CA SER A 163 4.11 20.48 48.07
C SER A 163 3.24 21.13 49.16
N ASN A 164 3.45 22.42 49.43
CA ASN A 164 2.66 23.17 50.41
C ASN A 164 1.28 23.61 49.86
N VAL A 165 1.14 23.78 48.54
CA VAL A 165 -0.14 24.12 47.87
C VAL A 165 -0.46 23.07 46.81
N SER A 166 -0.90 21.89 47.26
CA SER A 166 -1.13 20.73 46.39
C SER A 166 -2.14 20.97 45.26
N ASP A 167 -3.15 21.81 45.49
CA ASP A 167 -4.17 22.19 44.48
C ASP A 167 -3.56 22.88 43.25
N SER A 168 -2.40 23.54 43.42
CA SER A 168 -1.72 24.25 42.33
C SER A 168 -0.94 23.32 41.39
N PHE A 169 -0.77 22.03 41.73
CA PHE A 169 0.05 21.09 40.97
C PHE A 169 -0.33 21.05 39.49
N THR A 170 -1.60 20.78 39.18
CA THR A 170 -2.09 20.65 37.79
C THR A 170 -1.98 21.98 37.04
N GLN A 171 -2.23 23.11 37.73
CA GLN A 171 -2.11 24.45 37.15
C GLN A 171 -0.65 24.76 36.77
N VAL A 172 0.30 24.50 37.66
CA VAL A 172 1.74 24.70 37.43
C VAL A 172 2.23 23.79 36.30
N CYS A 173 1.88 22.50 36.32
CA CYS A 173 2.25 21.56 35.26
C CYS A 173 1.73 22.03 33.89
N ARG A 174 0.45 22.42 33.81
CA ARG A 174 -0.16 22.94 32.57
C ARG A 174 0.53 24.20 32.10
N TYR A 175 0.78 25.15 32.99
CA TYR A 175 1.45 26.41 32.66
C TYR A 175 2.86 26.19 32.10
N LEU A 176 3.64 25.29 32.72
CA LEU A 176 5.00 24.96 32.29
C LEU A 176 5.04 24.29 30.91
N ILE A 177 4.05 23.47 30.58
CA ILE A 177 3.96 22.78 29.28
C ILE A 177 3.50 23.75 28.18
N VAL A 178 2.45 24.54 28.43
CA VAL A 178 1.88 25.49 27.46
C VAL A 178 2.92 26.55 27.07
N ASN A 179 3.67 27.05 28.05
CA ASN A 179 4.77 27.99 27.83
C ASN A 179 6.11 27.30 27.53
N GLY A 180 6.09 25.99 27.32
CA GLY A 180 7.23 25.19 26.94
C GLY A 180 7.66 25.46 25.50
N GLU A 181 8.91 25.14 25.21
CA GLU A 181 9.43 25.22 23.86
C GLU A 181 8.96 24.02 23.04
N ARG A 182 8.87 24.22 21.71
CA ARG A 182 8.51 23.10 20.81
C ARG A 182 9.58 22.00 20.82
N GLN A 183 10.84 22.38 21.03
CA GLN A 183 12.00 21.49 21.15
C GLN A 183 12.78 21.90 22.40
N ASP A 184 12.99 20.96 23.33
CA ASP A 184 13.44 21.25 24.69
C ASP A 184 14.89 20.87 24.99
N GLU A 185 15.53 20.04 24.15
CA GLU A 185 16.95 19.71 24.30
C GLU A 185 17.90 20.83 23.84
N ASP A 186 17.46 21.73 22.94
CA ASP A 186 18.33 22.77 22.36
C ASP A 186 18.55 23.96 23.30
N SER A 187 17.61 24.23 24.21
CA SER A 187 17.64 25.41 25.07
C SER A 187 17.83 25.06 26.55
N LEU A 188 18.47 25.95 27.29
CA LEU A 188 18.59 25.85 28.74
C LEU A 188 17.19 25.89 29.41
N GLY A 189 16.27 26.68 28.86
CA GLY A 189 14.91 26.84 29.38
C GLY A 189 14.05 25.60 29.19
N GLY A 190 14.12 24.96 28.04
CA GLY A 190 13.50 23.66 27.77
C GLY A 190 13.98 22.60 28.77
N ARG A 191 15.30 22.46 28.92
CA ARG A 191 15.92 21.49 29.84
C ARG A 191 15.47 21.68 31.29
N ARG A 192 15.50 22.91 31.81
CA ARG A 192 15.05 23.19 33.18
C ARG A 192 13.57 22.93 33.39
N ARG A 193 12.72 23.26 32.41
CA ARG A 193 11.28 22.92 32.46
C ARG A 193 11.08 21.42 32.53
N THR A 194 11.79 20.66 31.70
CA THR A 194 11.72 19.19 31.69
C THR A 194 12.19 18.59 33.00
N GLU A 195 13.31 19.06 33.56
CA GLU A 195 13.81 18.64 34.88
C GLU A 195 12.80 18.94 35.99
N THR A 196 12.28 20.17 36.03
CA THR A 196 11.27 20.60 37.01
C THR A 196 10.01 19.74 36.94
N LEU A 197 9.49 19.49 35.74
CA LEU A 197 8.30 18.67 35.55
C LEU A 197 8.53 17.20 35.93
N ARG A 198 9.73 16.65 35.67
CA ARG A 198 10.10 15.31 36.15
C ARG A 198 10.15 15.25 37.68
N MET A 199 10.68 16.26 38.35
CA MET A 199 10.68 16.33 39.81
C MET A 199 9.27 16.44 40.39
N LEU A 200 8.41 17.28 39.79
CA LEU A 200 6.99 17.39 40.18
C LEU A 200 6.27 16.05 40.04
N VAL A 201 6.42 15.36 38.90
CA VAL A 201 5.82 14.03 38.69
C VAL A 201 6.46 12.97 39.60
N ALA A 202 7.73 13.11 39.97
CA ALA A 202 8.34 12.22 40.95
C ALA A 202 7.68 12.32 42.33
N MET A 203 7.20 13.52 42.73
CA MET A 203 6.41 13.70 43.95
C MET A 203 5.00 13.10 43.86
N ASN A 204 4.36 13.19 42.69
CA ASN A 204 3.05 12.59 42.44
C ASN A 204 3.04 11.69 41.18
N PRO A 205 3.39 10.40 41.32
CA PRO A 205 3.51 9.47 40.20
C PRO A 205 2.19 9.23 39.44
N SER A 206 1.04 9.37 40.10
CA SER A 206 -0.28 9.18 39.48
C SER A 206 -0.56 10.16 38.34
N GLN A 207 0.10 11.32 38.35
CA GLN A 207 -0.05 12.37 37.35
C GLN A 207 0.91 12.23 36.16
N ALA A 208 1.73 11.18 36.10
CA ALA A 208 2.67 10.97 35.00
C ALA A 208 1.98 10.85 33.63
N LEU A 209 0.94 10.02 33.53
CA LEU A 209 0.19 9.80 32.28
C LEU A 209 -0.62 11.04 31.83
N PRO A 210 -1.34 11.76 32.71
CA PRO A 210 -1.97 13.03 32.37
C PRO A 210 -0.98 14.09 31.88
N VAL A 211 0.16 14.24 32.55
CA VAL A 211 1.22 15.18 32.13
C VAL A 211 1.81 14.78 30.78
N ARG A 212 2.00 13.47 30.54
CA ARG A 212 2.39 12.92 29.22
C ARG A 212 1.36 13.23 28.13
N ALA A 213 0.06 13.16 28.43
CA ALA A 213 -0.97 13.50 27.45
C ALA A 213 -0.96 14.99 27.10
N LEU A 214 -0.76 15.87 28.09
CA LEU A 214 -0.70 17.33 27.89
C LEU A 214 0.46 17.77 26.97
N THR A 215 1.63 17.10 27.05
CA THR A 215 2.77 17.41 26.17
C THR A 215 2.47 17.07 24.71
N VAL A 216 1.78 15.95 24.47
CA VAL A 216 1.35 15.51 23.13
C VAL A 216 0.25 16.41 22.57
N GLU A 217 -0.75 16.76 23.39
CA GLU A 217 -1.85 17.68 23.01
C GLU A 217 -1.31 19.04 22.54
N HIS A 218 -0.35 19.60 23.28
CA HIS A 218 0.24 20.89 22.93
C HIS A 218 1.43 20.82 21.97
N CYS A 219 1.94 19.61 21.66
CA CYS A 219 3.16 19.40 20.86
C CYS A 219 4.35 20.23 21.39
N ARG A 220 4.58 20.18 22.72
CA ARG A 220 5.66 20.87 23.43
C ARG A 220 6.43 19.89 24.31
N LEU A 221 7.71 20.16 24.52
CA LEU A 221 8.60 19.36 25.39
C LEU A 221 8.61 17.85 25.04
N PRO A 222 9.06 17.47 23.83
CA PRO A 222 9.09 16.06 23.42
C PRO A 222 10.02 15.21 24.29
N SER A 223 11.13 15.77 24.79
CA SER A 223 12.03 15.01 25.65
C SER A 223 11.38 14.67 27.00
N LEU A 224 10.51 15.54 27.53
CA LEU A 224 9.71 15.24 28.72
C LEU A 224 8.76 14.07 28.49
N ALA A 225 8.04 14.03 27.37
CA ALA A 225 7.11 12.93 27.06
C ALA A 225 7.82 11.56 27.05
N VAL A 226 9.02 11.51 26.46
CA VAL A 226 9.85 10.30 26.43
C VAL A 226 10.39 9.98 27.82
N ALA A 227 10.93 10.98 28.55
CA ALA A 227 11.49 10.77 29.87
C ALA A 227 10.45 10.24 30.88
N LEU A 228 9.24 10.80 30.89
CA LEU A 228 8.16 10.32 31.75
C LEU A 228 7.74 8.89 31.42
N THR A 229 7.77 8.53 30.14
CA THR A 229 7.43 7.16 29.68
C THR A 229 8.50 6.16 30.12
N LEU A 230 9.79 6.53 30.06
CA LEU A 230 10.88 5.71 30.59
C LEU A 230 10.83 5.60 32.12
N ASP A 231 10.60 6.72 32.81
CA ASP A 231 10.53 6.77 34.27
C ASP A 231 9.35 5.94 34.82
N TYR A 232 8.22 5.92 34.11
CA TYR A 232 7.07 5.09 34.44
C TYR A 232 7.37 3.59 34.26
N SER A 233 8.00 3.21 33.15
CA SER A 233 8.38 1.82 32.87
C SER A 233 9.38 1.24 33.88
N HIS A 234 10.27 2.06 34.44
CA HIS A 234 11.21 1.60 35.47
C HIS A 234 10.58 1.37 36.85
N ARG A 235 9.40 1.95 37.13
CA ARG A 235 8.75 1.89 38.46
C ARG A 235 7.74 0.75 38.59
N ASP A 236 6.96 0.50 37.55
CA ASP A 236 5.97 -0.58 37.53
C ASP A 236 6.50 -1.79 36.73
N SER A 237 7.39 -2.57 37.32
CA SER A 237 7.92 -3.81 36.71
C SER A 237 6.89 -4.95 36.59
N SER A 238 5.65 -4.73 37.00
CA SER A 238 4.59 -5.77 37.09
C SER A 238 3.48 -5.64 36.05
N LEU A 239 3.38 -4.54 35.31
CA LEU A 239 2.32 -4.28 34.34
C LEU A 239 2.92 -3.62 33.07
N ASP A 240 2.82 -4.35 31.95
CA ASP A 240 3.10 -3.92 30.57
C ASP A 240 4.51 -3.38 30.26
N ASN A 241 5.46 -4.32 30.04
CA ASN A 241 6.75 -4.05 29.36
C ASN A 241 6.58 -3.40 27.96
N GLY A 242 5.36 -3.35 27.42
CA GLY A 242 5.03 -2.79 26.10
C GLY A 242 4.52 -1.33 26.07
N ASP A 243 4.35 -0.62 27.20
CA ASP A 243 3.82 0.77 27.18
C ASP A 243 4.74 1.72 26.40
N VAL A 244 6.07 1.61 26.57
CA VAL A 244 7.03 2.45 25.86
C VAL A 244 6.94 2.25 24.34
N VAL A 245 6.89 0.99 23.90
CA VAL A 245 6.85 0.64 22.47
C VAL A 245 5.51 1.07 21.86
N SER A 246 4.40 0.83 22.55
CA SER A 246 3.06 1.18 22.08
C SER A 246 2.84 2.70 22.03
N PHE A 247 3.28 3.44 23.05
CA PHE A 247 3.18 4.90 23.10
C PHE A 247 3.96 5.57 21.96
N ILE A 248 5.24 5.22 21.79
CA ILE A 248 6.09 5.83 20.74
C ILE A 248 5.60 5.43 19.34
N SER A 249 5.19 4.17 19.17
CA SER A 249 4.55 3.72 17.93
C SER A 249 3.28 4.51 17.65
N GLY A 250 2.47 4.80 18.67
CA GLY A 250 1.28 5.64 18.58
C GLY A 250 1.59 7.07 18.13
N LEU A 251 2.64 7.70 18.67
CA LEU A 251 3.05 9.05 18.23
C LEU A 251 3.41 9.09 16.74
N LEU A 252 4.18 8.10 16.28
CA LEU A 252 4.70 8.04 14.91
C LEU A 252 3.66 7.57 13.89
N LEU A 253 2.82 6.60 14.25
CA LEU A 253 1.78 6.04 13.38
C LEU A 253 0.44 6.80 13.49
N SER A 254 0.38 7.86 14.30
CA SER A 254 -0.83 8.68 14.43
C SER A 254 -1.23 9.34 13.11
N ASN A 255 -2.53 9.55 12.93
CA ASN A 255 -3.07 10.30 11.81
C ASN A 255 -2.69 11.80 11.86
N ASN A 256 -2.26 12.29 13.03
CA ASN A 256 -1.95 13.71 13.23
C ASN A 256 -0.54 14.06 12.72
N THR A 257 -0.49 14.83 11.63
CA THR A 257 0.77 15.29 11.02
C THR A 257 1.58 16.20 11.93
N SER A 258 0.94 16.98 12.80
CA SER A 258 1.65 17.90 13.71
C SER A 258 2.46 17.12 14.75
N VAL A 259 1.87 16.10 15.36
CA VAL A 259 2.52 15.23 16.37
C VAL A 259 3.69 14.47 15.74
N ARG A 260 3.50 13.91 14.54
CA ARG A 260 4.56 13.22 13.79
C ARG A 260 5.74 14.13 13.47
N SER A 261 5.48 15.33 12.95
CA SER A 261 6.52 16.30 12.61
C SER A 261 7.26 16.80 13.86
N TRP A 262 6.52 17.06 14.94
CA TRP A 262 7.06 17.47 16.24
C TRP A 262 8.04 16.45 16.82
N PHE A 263 7.64 15.17 16.87
CA PHE A 263 8.48 14.10 17.39
C PHE A 263 9.65 13.77 16.44
N ALA A 264 9.43 13.84 15.11
CA ALA A 264 10.51 13.66 14.13
C ALA A 264 11.60 14.74 14.26
N GLN A 265 11.22 16.00 14.54
CA GLN A 265 12.19 17.06 14.81
C GLN A 265 13.04 16.78 16.04
N PHE A 266 12.44 16.27 17.13
CA PHE A 266 13.16 15.86 18.34
C PHE A 266 14.23 14.79 18.03
N VAL A 267 13.85 13.73 17.29
CA VAL A 267 14.79 12.67 16.90
C VAL A 267 15.92 13.22 16.01
N ASN A 268 15.60 14.12 15.08
CA ASN A 268 16.59 14.75 14.20
C ASN A 268 17.59 15.65 14.94
N ILE A 269 17.12 16.39 15.95
CA ILE A 269 17.98 17.21 16.82
C ILE A 269 18.91 16.30 17.63
N GLY A 270 18.37 15.27 18.28
CA GLY A 270 19.16 14.31 19.05
C GLY A 270 20.19 13.55 18.21
N ASN A 271 19.93 13.32 16.91
CA ASN A 271 20.92 12.74 15.99
C ASN A 271 22.11 13.66 15.68
N LYS A 272 21.95 14.99 15.78
CA LYS A 272 23.03 15.96 15.57
C LYS A 272 23.92 16.11 16.81
N LEU A 273 23.36 15.90 17.99
CA LEU A 273 24.08 15.98 19.26
C LEU A 273 25.04 14.78 19.38
N LYS A 274 26.35 15.05 19.34
CA LYS A 274 27.36 14.00 19.47
C LYS A 274 27.26 13.33 20.85
N PRO A 275 27.24 11.99 20.95
CA PRO A 275 27.37 11.30 22.23
C PRO A 275 28.75 11.63 22.80
N GLY A 276 28.80 12.46 23.85
CA GLY A 276 30.03 12.85 24.54
C GLY A 276 30.47 14.32 24.38
N GLY A 277 29.69 15.18 23.71
CA GLY A 277 30.04 16.61 23.55
C GLY A 277 29.78 17.51 24.78
N GLY A 278 29.30 16.95 25.89
CA GLY A 278 29.05 17.65 27.14
C GLY A 278 28.64 16.66 28.23
N SER A 279 28.68 17.10 29.49
CA SER A 279 28.37 16.31 30.70
C SER A 279 26.92 15.74 30.77
N PHE A 280 26.13 15.85 29.71
CA PHE A 280 24.69 15.56 29.69
C PHE A 280 24.35 14.46 28.69
N VAL A 281 23.73 13.39 29.17
CA VAL A 281 23.18 12.31 28.33
C VAL A 281 21.83 12.78 27.79
N SER A 282 21.71 12.94 26.46
CA SER A 282 20.43 13.25 25.80
C SER A 282 19.38 12.17 26.12
N ILE A 283 18.13 12.57 26.29
CA ILE A 283 17.01 11.66 26.59
C ILE A 283 16.79 10.70 25.41
N LEU A 284 17.07 11.13 24.18
CA LEU A 284 17.07 10.23 23.03
C LEU A 284 18.08 9.09 23.19
N SER A 285 19.26 9.34 23.79
CA SER A 285 20.24 8.29 24.03
C SER A 285 19.78 7.29 25.10
N GLN A 286 18.99 7.75 26.08
CA GLN A 286 18.38 6.87 27.09
C GLN A 286 17.31 5.99 26.43
N LEU A 287 16.46 6.57 25.58
CA LEU A 287 15.48 5.82 24.80
C LEU A 287 16.16 4.78 23.89
N ARG A 288 17.26 5.14 23.21
CA ARG A 288 18.03 4.20 22.39
C ARG A 288 18.62 3.07 23.23
N GLY A 289 19.11 3.36 24.42
CA GLY A 289 19.60 2.35 25.37
C GLY A 289 18.50 1.37 25.80
N TYR A 290 17.32 1.89 26.15
CA TYR A 290 16.15 1.07 26.50
C TYR A 290 15.73 0.17 25.33
N LEU A 291 15.55 0.74 24.13
CA LEU A 291 15.16 -0.04 22.94
C LEU A 291 16.21 -1.08 22.57
N LEU A 292 17.50 -0.78 22.71
CA LEU A 292 18.58 -1.75 22.47
C LEU A 292 18.53 -2.89 23.49
N ASN A 293 18.24 -2.60 24.76
CA ASN A 293 18.10 -3.62 25.79
C ASN A 293 16.87 -4.51 25.54
N GLU A 294 15.75 -3.94 25.08
CA GLU A 294 14.58 -4.73 24.68
C GLU A 294 14.88 -5.63 23.47
N VAL A 295 15.56 -5.13 22.45
CA VAL A 295 16.01 -5.98 21.33
C VAL A 295 16.93 -7.10 21.83
N LYS A 296 17.88 -6.79 22.73
CA LYS A 296 18.78 -7.79 23.33
C LYS A 296 18.03 -8.85 24.14
N ARG A 297 16.97 -8.46 24.86
CA ARG A 297 16.12 -9.37 25.62
C ARG A 297 15.40 -10.36 24.71
N LEU A 298 14.91 -9.89 23.57
CA LEU A 298 14.18 -10.70 22.59
C LEU A 298 15.10 -11.51 21.66
N THR A 299 16.37 -11.15 21.52
CA THR A 299 17.30 -11.91 20.68
C THR A 299 17.70 -13.23 21.36
N PRO A 300 17.56 -14.38 20.69
CA PRO A 300 17.91 -15.68 21.27
C PRO A 300 19.41 -15.77 21.55
N PHE A 301 19.80 -16.38 22.68
CA PHE A 301 21.20 -16.48 23.11
C PHE A 301 22.10 -17.28 22.14
N GLU A 302 21.52 -18.19 21.36
CA GLU A 302 22.22 -19.13 20.46
C GLU A 302 22.96 -18.48 19.28
N GLY A 303 22.72 -17.20 19.00
CA GLY A 303 23.41 -16.45 17.95
C GLY A 303 22.43 -15.92 16.91
N PHE A 304 22.90 -15.80 15.67
CA PHE A 304 22.01 -15.68 14.51
C PHE A 304 21.26 -17.00 14.32
N HIS A 305 20.07 -16.96 13.70
CA HIS A 305 19.28 -18.17 13.42
C HIS A 305 18.79 -18.93 14.67
N GLY A 306 18.70 -18.27 15.83
CA GLY A 306 18.14 -18.88 17.04
C GLY A 306 16.61 -19.00 16.95
N SER A 307 16.05 -19.98 17.67
CA SER A 307 14.60 -20.18 17.76
C SER A 307 13.95 -19.15 18.68
N LEU A 308 12.84 -18.53 18.24
CA LEU A 308 12.04 -17.61 19.04
C LEU A 308 10.88 -18.33 19.74
N VAL A 309 10.53 -17.87 20.94
CA VAL A 309 9.33 -18.33 21.66
C VAL A 309 8.11 -17.56 21.14
N GLU A 310 6.93 -18.18 21.11
CA GLU A 310 5.70 -17.57 20.57
C GLU A 310 5.32 -16.24 21.24
N GLU A 311 5.59 -16.10 22.54
CA GLU A 311 5.36 -14.86 23.31
C GLU A 311 6.22 -13.70 22.78
N ASP A 312 7.47 -13.97 22.46
CA ASP A 312 8.45 -12.97 21.98
C ASP A 312 8.21 -12.57 20.52
N VAL A 313 7.48 -13.37 19.74
CA VAL A 313 7.22 -13.09 18.30
C VAL A 313 6.37 -11.82 18.13
N VAL A 314 5.37 -11.61 18.99
CA VAL A 314 4.48 -10.46 18.93
C VAL A 314 5.22 -9.20 19.38
N GLU A 315 5.97 -9.29 20.48
CA GLU A 315 6.79 -8.18 20.99
C GLU A 315 7.90 -7.81 19.99
N GLY A 316 8.58 -8.79 19.41
CA GLY A 316 9.59 -8.60 18.36
C GLY A 316 9.02 -7.90 17.13
N SER A 317 7.83 -8.33 16.67
CA SER A 317 7.12 -7.67 15.57
C SER A 317 6.78 -6.20 15.88
N ALA A 318 6.36 -5.90 17.11
CA ALA A 318 6.03 -4.55 17.54
C ALA A 318 7.28 -3.65 17.58
N ILE A 319 8.40 -4.16 18.12
CA ILE A 319 9.67 -3.44 18.16
C ILE A 319 10.22 -3.21 16.74
N MET A 320 10.17 -4.22 15.86
CA MET A 320 10.59 -4.05 14.46
C MET A 320 9.76 -2.97 13.76
N ARG A 321 8.44 -2.96 13.98
CA ARG A 321 7.55 -1.92 13.44
C ARG A 321 7.90 -0.53 13.98
N LEU A 322 8.24 -0.41 15.27
CA LEU A 322 8.71 0.84 15.85
C LEU A 322 10.03 1.31 15.22
N PHE A 323 11.01 0.43 15.02
CA PHE A 323 12.26 0.78 14.35
C PHE A 323 12.06 1.18 12.88
N CYS A 324 11.13 0.52 12.16
CA CYS A 324 10.70 0.95 10.82
C CYS A 324 10.15 2.39 10.85
N ALA A 325 9.25 2.67 11.81
CA ALA A 325 8.62 3.97 11.97
C ALA A 325 9.63 5.06 12.35
N LEU A 326 10.55 4.78 13.27
CA LEU A 326 11.62 5.69 13.68
C LEU A 326 12.56 6.03 12.53
N LYS A 327 12.92 5.06 11.71
CA LYS A 327 13.79 5.30 10.55
C LYS A 327 13.04 6.00 9.41
N GLY A 328 11.86 5.52 9.05
CA GLY A 328 11.09 6.01 7.90
C GLY A 328 10.45 7.38 8.14
N MET A 329 9.84 7.60 9.30
CA MET A 329 9.09 8.82 9.60
C MET A 329 9.87 9.83 10.44
N ALA A 330 10.72 9.37 11.37
CA ALA A 330 11.50 10.25 12.24
C ALA A 330 12.95 10.46 11.77
N GLY A 331 13.43 9.73 10.75
CA GLY A 331 14.78 9.89 10.21
C GLY A 331 15.90 9.35 11.11
N LEU A 332 15.61 8.39 12.00
CA LEU A 332 16.61 7.81 12.90
C LEU A 332 17.73 7.10 12.12
N LYS A 333 18.98 7.43 12.43
CA LYS A 333 20.17 6.72 11.93
C LYS A 333 20.59 5.65 12.94
N PHE A 334 20.56 4.38 12.52
CA PHE A 334 20.96 3.26 13.36
C PHE A 334 22.47 3.29 13.67
N ARG A 335 22.82 2.95 14.91
CA ARG A 335 24.21 2.68 15.32
C ARG A 335 24.61 1.26 14.88
N GLN A 336 25.91 0.97 14.87
CA GLN A 336 26.41 -0.36 14.51
C GLN A 336 25.87 -1.45 15.45
N GLU A 337 25.89 -1.22 16.77
CA GLU A 337 25.37 -2.15 17.77
C GLU A 337 23.88 -2.44 17.58
N GLU A 338 23.07 -1.40 17.35
CA GLU A 338 21.63 -1.53 17.09
C GLU A 338 21.37 -2.31 15.80
N SER A 339 22.12 -2.00 14.74
CA SER A 339 21.97 -2.68 13.44
C SER A 339 22.31 -4.16 13.54
N HIS A 340 23.32 -4.52 14.33
CA HIS A 340 23.73 -5.91 14.56
C HIS A 340 22.66 -6.70 15.32
N HIS A 341 22.15 -6.18 16.44
CA HIS A 341 21.12 -6.87 17.23
C HIS A 341 19.76 -6.90 16.52
N LEU A 342 19.42 -5.84 15.77
CA LEU A 342 18.25 -5.85 14.91
C LEU A 342 18.38 -6.93 13.84
N LEU A 343 19.52 -7.02 13.14
CA LEU A 343 19.73 -8.08 12.15
C LEU A 343 19.57 -9.47 12.77
N ARG A 344 20.12 -9.68 13.98
CA ARG A 344 19.98 -10.94 14.72
C ARG A 344 18.52 -11.29 15.03
N LEU A 345 17.73 -10.30 15.45
CA LEU A 345 16.30 -10.50 15.68
C LEU A 345 15.59 -10.83 14.36
N LEU A 346 15.86 -10.08 13.29
CA LEU A 346 15.22 -10.28 11.98
C LEU A 346 15.46 -11.69 11.41
N THR A 347 16.67 -12.23 11.60
CA THR A 347 17.07 -13.54 11.07
C THR A 347 16.84 -14.69 12.05
N SER A 348 16.05 -14.49 13.10
CA SER A 348 15.65 -15.55 14.02
C SER A 348 14.55 -16.44 13.41
N HIS A 349 14.38 -17.65 13.94
CA HIS A 349 13.42 -18.65 13.47
C HIS A 349 12.19 -18.70 14.37
N PRO A 350 11.02 -18.17 13.95
CA PRO A 350 9.80 -18.26 14.73
C PRO A 350 9.11 -19.62 14.58
N PRO A 351 8.25 -20.02 15.54
CA PRO A 351 7.42 -21.22 15.41
C PRO A 351 6.40 -21.05 14.27
N PRO A 352 5.88 -22.16 13.69
CA PRO A 352 4.89 -22.15 12.61
C PRO A 352 3.49 -21.75 13.08
N THR A 353 3.37 -20.51 13.56
CA THR A 353 2.13 -19.87 14.01
C THR A 353 1.79 -18.68 13.13
N ALA A 354 0.54 -18.21 13.18
CA ALA A 354 0.11 -17.01 12.46
C ALA A 354 0.91 -15.75 12.86
N GLY A 355 1.33 -15.68 14.12
CA GLY A 355 2.25 -14.65 14.61
C GLY A 355 3.63 -14.75 13.95
N GLY A 356 4.17 -15.97 13.84
CA GLY A 356 5.45 -16.24 13.18
C GLY A 356 5.45 -15.82 11.71
N ILE A 357 4.41 -16.16 10.95
CA ILE A 357 4.29 -15.74 9.54
C ILE A 357 4.28 -14.22 9.39
N ARG A 358 3.56 -13.50 10.28
CA ARG A 358 3.53 -12.02 10.29
C ARG A 358 4.89 -11.43 10.63
N PHE A 359 5.61 -12.04 11.58
CA PHE A 359 6.96 -11.66 11.95
C PHE A 359 7.92 -11.80 10.74
N LEU A 360 7.90 -12.94 10.04
CA LEU A 360 8.72 -13.17 8.85
C LEU A 360 8.44 -12.16 7.74
N ASN A 361 7.17 -11.88 7.46
CA ASN A 361 6.77 -10.87 6.49
C ASN A 361 7.26 -9.46 6.88
N MET A 362 7.18 -9.11 8.17
CA MET A 362 7.70 -7.84 8.68
C MET A 362 9.23 -7.79 8.59
N SER A 363 9.92 -8.89 8.85
CA SER A 363 11.38 -9.00 8.71
C SER A 363 11.81 -8.77 7.26
N LEU A 364 11.14 -9.42 6.30
CA LEU A 364 11.39 -9.22 4.87
C LEU A 364 11.13 -7.76 4.45
N CYS A 365 10.02 -7.17 4.89
CA CYS A 365 9.72 -5.76 4.66
C CYS A 365 10.80 -4.83 5.24
N MET A 366 11.27 -5.11 6.47
CA MET A 366 12.28 -4.29 7.14
C MET A 366 13.64 -4.40 6.46
N LEU A 367 14.06 -5.60 6.04
CA LEU A 367 15.30 -5.80 5.28
C LEU A 367 15.28 -5.03 3.95
N LEU A 368 14.14 -5.02 3.26
CA LEU A 368 13.92 -4.22 2.05
C LEU A 368 13.91 -2.71 2.31
N ALA A 369 13.18 -2.27 3.32
CA ALA A 369 13.05 -0.86 3.69
C ALA A 369 14.37 -0.28 4.23
N CYS A 370 15.21 -1.13 4.84
CA CYS A 370 16.44 -0.75 5.50
C CYS A 370 17.68 -1.48 4.94
N PRO A 371 18.15 -1.13 3.72
CA PRO A 371 19.31 -1.78 3.11
C PRO A 371 20.61 -1.68 3.93
N SER A 372 20.72 -0.71 4.85
CA SER A 372 21.85 -0.60 5.78
C SER A 372 22.04 -1.84 6.66
N LEU A 373 20.97 -2.61 6.92
CA LEU A 373 21.03 -3.85 7.71
C LEU A 373 21.70 -4.98 6.92
N VAL A 374 21.42 -5.09 5.62
CA VAL A 374 22.06 -6.07 4.72
C VAL A 374 23.56 -5.85 4.59
N ASN A 375 24.03 -4.62 4.83
CA ASN A 375 25.45 -4.29 4.81
C ASN A 375 26.20 -4.68 6.09
N VAL A 376 25.50 -5.04 7.17
CA VAL A 376 26.15 -5.51 8.40
C VAL A 376 26.77 -6.88 8.16
N ASP A 377 25.95 -7.84 7.73
CA ASP A 377 26.41 -9.15 7.28
C ASP A 377 25.46 -9.68 6.21
N SER A 378 25.96 -9.78 4.97
CA SER A 378 25.15 -10.24 3.84
C SER A 378 25.02 -11.77 3.81
N GLN A 379 25.95 -12.51 4.41
CA GLN A 379 25.94 -13.97 4.41
C GLN A 379 24.85 -14.51 5.35
N VAL A 380 24.73 -13.94 6.53
CA VAL A 380 23.64 -14.27 7.48
C VAL A 380 22.26 -14.03 6.87
N VAL A 381 22.10 -12.94 6.10
CA VAL A 381 20.84 -12.65 5.40
C VAL A 381 20.56 -13.69 4.32
N LEU A 382 21.57 -14.10 3.55
CA LEU A 382 21.43 -15.14 2.53
C LEU A 382 21.05 -16.49 3.14
N GLU A 383 21.77 -16.94 4.16
CA GLU A 383 21.48 -18.19 4.87
C GLU A 383 20.05 -18.21 5.41
N TRP A 384 19.59 -17.08 5.96
CA TRP A 384 18.22 -16.95 6.46
C TRP A 384 17.19 -17.01 5.33
N ILE A 385 17.45 -16.36 4.19
CA ILE A 385 16.53 -16.42 3.05
C ILE A 385 16.49 -17.83 2.45
N HIS A 386 17.63 -18.53 2.36
CA HIS A 386 17.65 -19.93 1.93
C HIS A 386 16.82 -20.81 2.87
N TRP A 387 16.97 -20.63 4.18
CA TRP A 387 16.12 -21.30 5.16
C TRP A 387 14.63 -21.01 4.95
N LEU A 388 14.24 -19.77 4.66
CA LEU A 388 12.85 -19.42 4.37
C LEU A 388 12.30 -20.14 3.13
N VAL A 389 13.13 -20.32 2.10
CA VAL A 389 12.74 -21.05 0.89
C VAL A 389 12.56 -22.54 1.20
N ASP A 390 13.46 -23.12 1.99
CA ASP A 390 13.42 -24.54 2.34
C ASP A 390 12.26 -24.88 3.29
N GLU A 391 11.99 -24.02 4.27
CA GLU A 391 10.92 -24.22 5.26
C GLU A 391 9.54 -23.71 4.79
N GLY A 392 9.46 -22.95 3.70
CA GLY A 392 8.20 -22.46 3.13
C GLY A 392 7.06 -23.49 3.09
N PRO A 393 7.29 -24.73 2.61
CA PRO A 393 6.28 -25.79 2.58
C PRO A 393 5.76 -26.24 3.94
N GLU A 394 6.56 -26.16 5.01
CA GLU A 394 6.15 -26.53 6.37
C GLU A 394 5.15 -25.52 6.95
N PHE A 395 5.42 -24.23 6.74
CA PHE A 395 4.55 -23.14 7.15
C PHE A 395 3.25 -23.05 6.34
N GLU A 396 3.21 -23.64 5.14
CA GLU A 396 2.04 -23.68 4.25
C GLU A 396 1.10 -24.88 4.47
N ARG A 397 1.45 -25.82 5.37
CA ARG A 397 0.65 -27.03 5.61
C ARG A 397 -0.81 -26.70 5.99
N PRO A 398 -1.80 -27.45 5.48
CA PRO A 398 -3.22 -27.13 5.56
C PRO A 398 -3.80 -27.06 6.99
N CYS A 399 -3.12 -27.61 8.01
CA CYS A 399 -3.53 -27.46 9.41
C CYS A 399 -3.50 -26.00 9.90
N HIS A 400 -2.64 -25.15 9.32
CA HIS A 400 -2.47 -23.74 9.73
C HIS A 400 -3.32 -22.75 8.91
N ARG A 401 -3.90 -23.18 7.77
CA ARG A 401 -4.82 -22.37 6.93
C ARG A 401 -6.17 -22.03 7.59
N LYS A 402 -6.51 -22.67 8.72
CA LYS A 402 -7.72 -22.34 9.50
C LYS A 402 -7.66 -20.94 10.15
N SER A 403 -6.51 -20.27 10.13
CA SER A 403 -6.29 -18.95 10.73
C SER A 403 -6.67 -17.74 9.84
N GLY A 404 -7.24 -17.95 8.64
CA GLY A 404 -7.82 -16.85 7.84
C GLY A 404 -6.81 -15.85 7.23
N ILE A 405 -5.51 -16.14 7.25
CA ILE A 405 -4.49 -15.33 6.59
C ILE A 405 -4.17 -15.99 5.25
N SER A 406 -4.61 -15.37 4.17
CA SER A 406 -4.44 -15.84 2.78
C SER A 406 -3.06 -15.52 2.18
N ALA A 407 -2.19 -14.79 2.89
CA ALA A 407 -0.91 -14.33 2.36
C ALA A 407 0.24 -15.10 3.03
N SER A 408 0.84 -16.04 2.31
CA SER A 408 2.06 -16.72 2.73
C SER A 408 3.29 -15.83 2.46
N PHE A 409 4.34 -15.96 3.28
CA PHE A 409 5.59 -15.22 3.07
C PHE A 409 6.37 -15.72 1.84
N SER A 410 6.17 -16.98 1.45
CA SER A 410 6.65 -17.60 0.21
C SER A 410 6.10 -16.90 -1.04
N GLU A 411 4.80 -16.57 -1.07
CA GLU A 411 4.21 -15.75 -2.13
C GLU A 411 4.84 -14.35 -2.17
N MET A 412 5.10 -13.75 -1.01
CA MET A 412 5.79 -12.45 -0.91
C MET A 412 7.24 -12.53 -1.41
N LEU A 413 7.99 -13.57 -1.05
CA LEU A 413 9.36 -13.82 -1.51
C LEU A 413 9.41 -13.98 -3.03
N LEU A 414 8.49 -14.75 -3.59
CA LEU A 414 8.36 -14.94 -5.02
C LEU A 414 8.04 -13.61 -5.72
N LEU A 415 7.05 -12.87 -5.21
CA LEU A 415 6.67 -11.58 -5.75
C LEU A 415 7.86 -10.59 -5.71
N MET A 416 8.62 -10.58 -4.62
CA MET A 416 9.86 -9.80 -4.51
C MET A 416 10.90 -10.22 -5.54
N ALA A 417 11.15 -11.53 -5.71
CA ALA A 417 12.08 -12.05 -6.71
C ALA A 417 11.69 -11.60 -8.12
N ILE A 418 10.41 -11.67 -8.45
CA ILE A 418 9.86 -11.23 -9.73
C ILE A 418 10.03 -9.71 -9.92
N HIS A 419 9.75 -8.90 -8.89
CA HIS A 419 9.95 -7.45 -8.96
C HIS A 419 11.42 -7.07 -9.15
N PHE A 420 12.33 -7.82 -8.53
CA PHE A 420 13.76 -7.63 -8.70
C PHE A 420 14.25 -8.00 -10.10
N HIS A 421 13.76 -9.10 -10.68
CA HIS A 421 14.07 -9.49 -12.05
C HIS A 421 13.43 -8.58 -13.11
N SER A 422 12.21 -8.09 -12.87
CA SER A 422 11.52 -7.14 -13.76
C SER A 422 12.06 -5.72 -13.70
N ASN A 423 12.94 -5.42 -12.73
CA ASN A 423 13.52 -4.10 -12.47
C ASN A 423 12.46 -3.00 -12.25
N GLN A 424 11.26 -3.38 -11.79
CA GLN A 424 10.11 -2.50 -11.56
C GLN A 424 9.91 -2.14 -10.08
N VAL A 425 10.98 -2.11 -9.29
CA VAL A 425 10.89 -1.73 -7.88
C VAL A 425 10.66 -0.21 -7.79
N GLN A 426 9.40 0.22 -7.91
CA GLN A 426 8.97 1.59 -7.59
C GLN A 426 8.85 1.75 -6.07
N ILE A 427 9.99 1.70 -5.37
CA ILE A 427 10.02 2.07 -3.97
C ILE A 427 10.89 3.32 -3.84
N ALA A 428 10.38 4.34 -3.15
CA ALA A 428 11.08 5.57 -2.81
C ALA A 428 12.18 5.34 -1.75
N ILE A 429 13.05 4.36 -1.97
CA ILE A 429 14.22 4.03 -1.16
C ILE A 429 15.46 4.30 -2.01
N SER A 430 16.58 4.67 -1.37
CA SER A 430 17.87 4.88 -2.02
C SER A 430 18.25 3.72 -2.96
N THR A 431 18.25 4.01 -4.27
CA THR A 431 18.45 3.08 -5.39
C THR A 431 19.77 2.29 -5.31
N ASN A 432 20.84 2.90 -4.79
CA ASN A 432 22.16 2.26 -4.70
C ASN A 432 22.21 1.11 -3.69
N SER A 433 21.40 1.19 -2.64
CA SER A 433 21.43 0.20 -1.55
C SER A 433 20.47 -0.98 -1.78
N LEU A 434 19.41 -0.76 -2.57
CA LEU A 434 18.56 -1.84 -3.10
C LEU A 434 19.29 -2.69 -4.16
N ALA A 435 20.32 -2.16 -4.82
CA ALA A 435 21.05 -2.91 -5.83
C ALA A 435 21.74 -4.17 -5.27
N LYS A 436 22.28 -4.09 -4.03
CA LYS A 436 22.97 -5.22 -3.39
C LYS A 436 21.98 -6.33 -3.00
N ILE A 437 20.86 -5.99 -2.34
CA ILE A 437 19.83 -6.98 -2.01
C ILE A 437 19.21 -7.57 -3.27
N ARG A 438 19.03 -6.77 -4.33
CA ARG A 438 18.59 -7.25 -5.64
C ARG A 438 19.58 -8.27 -6.22
N LEU A 439 20.88 -8.00 -6.18
CA LEU A 439 21.89 -8.96 -6.67
C LEU A 439 21.86 -10.26 -5.86
N LEU A 440 21.81 -10.19 -4.53
CA LEU A 440 21.67 -11.37 -3.66
C LEU A 440 20.43 -12.20 -4.03
N PHE A 441 19.27 -11.55 -4.19
CA PHE A 441 18.02 -12.23 -4.57
C PHE A 441 18.06 -12.80 -5.99
N THR A 442 18.59 -12.07 -6.97
CA THR A 442 18.53 -12.46 -8.40
C THR A 442 19.63 -13.44 -8.81
N GLN A 443 20.77 -13.44 -8.12
CA GLN A 443 21.94 -14.25 -8.48
C GLN A 443 22.14 -15.46 -7.56
N GLU A 444 21.81 -15.34 -6.26
CA GLU A 444 22.17 -16.38 -5.27
C GLU A 444 20.95 -17.14 -4.75
N VAL A 445 19.83 -16.46 -4.45
CA VAL A 445 18.62 -17.11 -3.90
C VAL A 445 17.67 -17.60 -5.00
N PHE A 446 17.19 -16.67 -5.84
CA PHE A 446 16.19 -16.91 -6.86
C PHE A 446 16.77 -16.61 -8.23
N THR A 447 17.57 -17.54 -8.75
CA THR A 447 18.10 -17.44 -10.11
C THR A 447 16.97 -17.34 -11.14
N GLU A 448 17.25 -16.75 -12.30
CA GLU A 448 16.28 -16.61 -13.41
C GLU A 448 15.63 -17.97 -13.76
N GLN A 449 16.39 -19.07 -13.65
CA GLN A 449 15.90 -20.44 -13.85
C GLN A 449 14.86 -20.89 -12.82
N VAL A 450 15.13 -20.69 -11.53
CA VAL A 450 14.23 -21.12 -10.44
C VAL A 450 12.93 -20.32 -10.49
N VAL A 451 13.03 -19.01 -10.71
CA VAL A 451 11.86 -18.14 -10.85
C VAL A 451 11.02 -18.52 -12.07
N ALA A 452 11.67 -18.81 -13.22
CA ALA A 452 10.96 -19.28 -14.40
C ALA A 452 10.24 -20.62 -14.16
N ALA A 453 10.90 -21.59 -13.53
CA ALA A 453 10.30 -22.88 -13.22
C ALA A 453 9.08 -22.74 -12.28
N HIS A 454 9.18 -21.88 -11.27
CA HIS A 454 8.09 -21.64 -10.34
C HIS A 454 6.95 -20.83 -10.97
N ALA A 455 7.23 -19.87 -11.85
CA ALA A 455 6.21 -19.05 -12.51
C ALA A 455 5.17 -19.89 -13.29
N VAL A 456 5.55 -21.06 -13.81
CA VAL A 456 4.62 -22.00 -14.49
C VAL A 456 3.66 -22.67 -13.50
N THR A 457 4.07 -22.85 -12.24
CA THR A 457 3.25 -23.50 -11.21
C THR A 457 2.24 -22.56 -10.57
N VAL A 458 2.43 -21.25 -10.71
CA VAL A 458 1.50 -20.23 -10.21
C VAL A 458 0.18 -20.32 -10.97
N ALA A 459 -0.94 -20.35 -10.26
CA ALA A 459 -2.26 -20.42 -10.87
C ALA A 459 -2.53 -19.22 -11.80
N VAL A 460 -3.26 -19.47 -12.88
CA VAL A 460 -3.71 -18.40 -13.79
C VAL A 460 -4.68 -17.45 -13.09
N THR A 461 -4.67 -16.19 -13.48
CA THR A 461 -5.59 -15.18 -12.93
C THR A 461 -6.98 -15.39 -13.52
N SER A 462 -7.92 -15.85 -12.70
CA SER A 462 -9.32 -16.05 -13.09
C SER A 462 -10.04 -14.72 -13.33
N GLY A 463 -10.68 -14.56 -14.49
CA GLY A 463 -11.49 -13.38 -14.81
C GLY A 463 -10.68 -12.12 -15.01
N LEU A 464 -9.46 -12.22 -15.55
CA LEU A 464 -8.57 -11.07 -15.77
C LEU A 464 -9.26 -9.99 -16.62
N SER A 465 -9.45 -8.80 -16.04
CA SER A 465 -9.99 -7.61 -16.72
C SER A 465 -9.17 -6.37 -16.38
N ALA A 466 -9.36 -5.28 -17.14
CA ALA A 466 -8.71 -3.98 -16.88
C ALA A 466 -9.09 -3.36 -15.51
N SER A 467 -10.09 -3.90 -14.80
CA SER A 467 -10.48 -3.44 -13.46
C SER A 467 -9.58 -3.96 -12.34
N VAL A 468 -8.79 -5.02 -12.60
CA VAL A 468 -7.94 -5.63 -11.57
C VAL A 468 -6.66 -4.84 -11.42
N SER A 469 -6.52 -4.11 -10.31
CA SER A 469 -5.33 -3.32 -9.99
C SER A 469 -4.30 -4.12 -9.20
N GLY A 470 -3.02 -3.99 -9.54
CA GLY A 470 -1.91 -4.62 -8.81
C GLY A 470 -0.89 -5.24 -9.76
N PHE A 471 0.18 -5.81 -9.21
CA PHE A 471 1.13 -6.59 -10.01
C PHE A 471 0.68 -8.05 -10.01
N LEU A 472 0.02 -8.48 -11.09
CA LEU A 472 -0.53 -9.83 -11.25
C LEU A 472 0.52 -10.82 -11.80
N PRO A 473 0.31 -12.15 -11.64
CA PRO A 473 1.16 -13.18 -12.26
C PRO A 473 1.39 -12.98 -13.76
N VAL A 474 0.42 -12.41 -14.48
CA VAL A 474 0.52 -12.08 -15.91
C VAL A 474 1.67 -11.11 -16.20
N HIS A 475 1.91 -10.14 -15.32
CA HIS A 475 3.02 -9.20 -15.46
C HIS A 475 4.37 -9.91 -15.27
N CYS A 476 4.45 -10.83 -14.31
CA CYS A 476 5.62 -11.68 -14.12
C CYS A 476 5.97 -12.45 -15.39
N VAL A 477 5.00 -13.21 -15.91
CA VAL A 477 5.19 -14.05 -17.10
C VAL A 477 5.58 -13.19 -18.30
N TYR A 478 4.96 -12.03 -18.48
CA TYR A 478 5.35 -11.07 -19.52
C TYR A 478 6.82 -10.64 -19.40
N HIS A 479 7.28 -10.28 -18.21
CA HIS A 479 8.66 -9.86 -17.99
C HIS A 479 9.68 -10.98 -18.23
N LEU A 480 9.39 -12.19 -17.75
CA LEU A 480 10.22 -13.38 -17.96
C LEU A 480 10.25 -13.81 -19.44
N LEU A 481 9.13 -13.66 -20.17
CA LEU A 481 9.10 -13.86 -21.62
C LEU A 481 9.94 -12.82 -22.36
N LYS A 482 9.85 -11.55 -21.94
CA LYS A 482 10.65 -10.46 -22.49
C LYS A 482 12.16 -10.67 -22.27
N SER A 483 12.58 -11.22 -21.12
CA SER A 483 14.00 -11.56 -20.86
C SER A 483 14.45 -12.88 -21.52
N ARG A 484 13.55 -13.58 -22.21
CA ARG A 484 13.74 -14.92 -22.78
C ARG A 484 14.08 -16.00 -21.74
N ALA A 485 13.75 -15.81 -20.45
CA ALA A 485 14.04 -16.75 -19.37
C ALA A 485 13.55 -18.18 -19.67
N PHE A 486 12.28 -18.31 -20.07
CA PHE A 486 11.65 -19.59 -20.36
C PHE A 486 12.33 -20.33 -21.51
N SER A 487 12.73 -19.62 -22.57
CA SER A 487 13.42 -20.20 -23.71
C SER A 487 14.86 -20.60 -23.34
N LYS A 488 15.58 -19.76 -22.59
CA LYS A 488 16.96 -20.05 -22.18
C LYS A 488 17.06 -21.28 -21.29
N HIS A 489 16.10 -21.48 -20.39
CA HIS A 489 16.10 -22.57 -19.42
C HIS A 489 15.18 -23.74 -19.79
N ASN A 490 14.58 -23.73 -20.98
CA ASN A 490 13.69 -24.78 -21.50
C ASN A 490 12.51 -25.10 -20.55
N VAL A 491 11.87 -24.07 -20.02
CA VAL A 491 10.73 -24.19 -19.11
C VAL A 491 9.40 -24.11 -19.90
N PRO A 492 8.47 -25.08 -19.77
CA PRO A 492 7.26 -25.12 -20.57
C PRO A 492 6.19 -24.13 -20.08
N ILE A 493 6.10 -22.96 -20.74
CA ILE A 493 5.14 -21.90 -20.40
C ILE A 493 3.83 -21.95 -21.23
N LYS A 494 3.79 -22.79 -22.28
CA LYS A 494 2.69 -22.88 -23.25
C LYS A 494 1.33 -23.09 -22.59
N ASP A 495 1.24 -24.09 -21.71
CA ASP A 495 -0.03 -24.50 -21.09
C ASP A 495 -0.59 -23.41 -20.18
N TRP A 496 0.30 -22.69 -19.49
CA TRP A 496 -0.08 -21.57 -18.64
C TRP A 496 -0.69 -20.43 -19.44
N ILE A 497 -0.07 -20.04 -20.57
CA ILE A 497 -0.59 -18.98 -21.45
C ILE A 497 -1.93 -19.39 -22.06
N HIS A 498 -2.04 -20.64 -22.51
CA HIS A 498 -3.29 -21.19 -23.03
C HIS A 498 -4.41 -21.10 -21.97
N GLN A 499 -4.14 -21.55 -20.74
CA GLN A 499 -5.10 -21.45 -19.63
C GLN A 499 -5.43 -19.99 -19.28
N GLN A 500 -4.46 -19.07 -19.32
CA GLN A 500 -4.70 -17.66 -19.02
C GLN A 500 -5.60 -17.00 -20.08
N MET A 501 -5.43 -17.33 -21.37
CA MET A 501 -6.30 -16.83 -22.45
C MET A 501 -7.76 -17.26 -22.27
N LEU A 502 -8.00 -18.49 -21.77
CA LEU A 502 -9.34 -19.02 -21.51
C LEU A 502 -10.05 -18.35 -20.33
N HIS A 503 -9.31 -17.78 -19.38
CA HIS A 503 -9.86 -17.18 -18.16
C HIS A 503 -9.85 -15.63 -18.18
N CYS A 504 -9.70 -15.00 -19.36
CA CYS A 504 -9.77 -13.54 -19.49
C CYS A 504 -11.23 -13.06 -19.64
N SER A 505 -11.56 -11.92 -19.01
CA SER A 505 -12.89 -11.32 -19.05
C SER A 505 -12.86 -9.90 -19.64
N THR A 506 -14.03 -9.35 -19.95
CA THR A 506 -14.18 -7.97 -20.42
C THR A 506 -14.30 -6.99 -19.23
N PRO A 507 -13.76 -5.76 -19.33
CA PRO A 507 -12.93 -5.21 -20.41
C PRO A 507 -11.51 -5.80 -20.44
N LEU A 508 -10.93 -5.97 -21.63
CA LEU A 508 -9.66 -6.66 -21.83
C LEU A 508 -8.48 -5.94 -21.15
N HIS A 509 -7.67 -6.69 -20.41
CA HIS A 509 -6.49 -6.14 -19.75
C HIS A 509 -5.40 -5.71 -20.77
N PRO A 510 -4.83 -4.49 -20.68
CA PRO A 510 -3.96 -3.92 -21.70
C PRO A 510 -2.62 -4.66 -21.90
N ILE A 511 -2.18 -5.47 -20.93
CA ILE A 511 -0.94 -6.25 -21.06
C ILE A 511 -1.09 -7.47 -22.00
N LEU A 512 -2.31 -7.97 -22.22
CA LEU A 512 -2.52 -9.24 -22.94
C LEU A 512 -2.01 -9.21 -24.40
N PRO A 513 -2.26 -8.15 -25.21
CA PRO A 513 -1.67 -8.06 -26.54
C PRO A 513 -0.13 -8.12 -26.51
N SER A 514 0.50 -7.36 -25.60
CA SER A 514 1.96 -7.34 -25.46
C SER A 514 2.55 -8.67 -24.96
N LEU A 515 1.81 -9.39 -24.11
CA LEU A 515 2.15 -10.73 -23.67
C LEU A 515 2.17 -11.71 -24.85
N LEU A 516 1.10 -11.70 -25.66
CA LEU A 516 1.01 -12.57 -26.84
C LEU A 516 2.07 -12.21 -27.89
N GLU A 517 2.37 -10.92 -28.08
CA GLU A 517 3.46 -10.47 -28.96
C GLU A 517 4.82 -11.04 -28.55
N THR A 518 5.17 -10.89 -27.27
CA THR A 518 6.43 -11.42 -26.75
C THR A 518 6.47 -12.95 -26.77
N PHE A 519 5.34 -13.62 -26.50
CA PHE A 519 5.24 -15.07 -26.59
C PHE A 519 5.43 -15.57 -28.02
N VAL A 520 4.70 -15.04 -29.00
CA VAL A 520 4.84 -15.42 -30.42
C VAL A 520 6.26 -15.18 -30.92
N HIS A 521 6.83 -14.01 -30.61
CA HIS A 521 8.21 -13.70 -30.95
C HIS A 521 9.20 -14.70 -30.31
N SER A 522 8.92 -15.17 -29.09
CA SER A 522 9.72 -16.19 -28.40
C SER A 522 9.58 -17.62 -28.92
N SER A 523 8.44 -17.92 -29.54
CA SER A 523 8.17 -19.22 -30.16
C SER A 523 8.75 -19.31 -31.57
N VAL A 524 8.71 -18.21 -32.32
CA VAL A 524 9.21 -18.13 -33.70
C VAL A 524 10.70 -17.86 -33.78
N VAL A 525 11.20 -16.85 -33.06
CA VAL A 525 12.60 -16.43 -33.16
C VAL A 525 13.44 -17.19 -32.12
N PRO A 526 14.39 -18.04 -32.54
CA PRO A 526 15.21 -18.81 -31.62
C PRO A 526 16.18 -17.91 -30.84
N THR A 527 16.50 -18.31 -29.61
CA THR A 527 17.54 -17.68 -28.79
C THR A 527 18.73 -18.62 -28.67
N GLU A 528 19.94 -18.09 -28.88
CA GLU A 528 21.18 -18.84 -28.69
C GLU A 528 21.54 -18.93 -27.21
N VAL A 529 21.66 -20.15 -26.70
CA VAL A 529 22.27 -20.42 -25.38
C VAL A 529 23.35 -21.47 -25.56
N GLY A 530 24.60 -21.01 -25.60
CA GLY A 530 25.74 -21.86 -25.95
C GLY A 530 25.65 -22.32 -27.42
N SER A 531 25.71 -23.63 -27.67
CA SER A 531 25.62 -24.22 -29.02
C SER A 531 24.22 -24.67 -29.44
N LYS A 532 23.18 -24.41 -28.62
CA LYS A 532 21.80 -24.82 -28.89
C LYS A 532 20.90 -23.61 -29.13
N PHE A 533 20.06 -23.72 -30.16
CA PHE A 533 18.96 -22.79 -30.42
C PHE A 533 17.73 -23.24 -29.63
N CYS A 534 17.26 -22.41 -28.70
CA CYS A 534 16.09 -22.71 -27.88
C CYS A 534 14.91 -21.82 -28.28
N ARG A 535 13.71 -22.39 -28.32
CA ARG A 535 12.45 -21.70 -28.64
C ARG A 535 11.32 -22.21 -27.74
N ASN A 536 10.33 -21.37 -27.49
CA ASN A 536 9.12 -21.81 -26.80
C ASN A 536 8.25 -22.67 -27.73
N GLN A 537 7.45 -23.57 -27.14
CA GLN A 537 6.53 -24.40 -27.90
C GLN A 537 5.31 -23.57 -28.33
N ALA A 538 4.99 -23.60 -29.63
CA ALA A 538 3.76 -23.01 -30.16
C ALA A 538 2.53 -23.83 -29.73
N LEU A 539 1.36 -23.18 -29.70
CA LEU A 539 0.08 -23.85 -29.44
C LEU A 539 -0.22 -24.91 -30.51
N THR A 540 -0.80 -26.04 -30.11
CA THR A 540 -1.13 -27.12 -31.05
C THR A 540 -2.45 -26.84 -31.79
N GLU A 541 -2.61 -27.39 -32.99
CA GLU A 541 -3.85 -27.24 -33.77
C GLU A 541 -5.09 -27.76 -33.02
N GLN A 542 -4.94 -28.81 -32.21
CA GLN A 542 -6.04 -29.36 -31.40
C GLN A 542 -6.46 -28.40 -30.28
N GLU A 543 -5.50 -27.77 -29.61
CA GLU A 543 -5.76 -26.74 -28.59
C GLU A 543 -6.52 -25.56 -29.21
N ILE A 544 -6.04 -25.06 -30.36
CA ILE A 544 -6.68 -23.96 -31.10
C ILE A 544 -8.12 -24.32 -31.48
N LEU A 545 -8.34 -25.47 -32.11
CA LEU A 545 -9.67 -25.90 -32.55
C LEU A 545 -10.63 -26.16 -31.39
N SER A 546 -10.15 -26.56 -30.21
CA SER A 546 -11.01 -26.79 -29.04
C SER A 546 -11.74 -25.52 -28.55
N VAL A 547 -11.11 -24.35 -28.70
CA VAL A 547 -11.69 -23.04 -28.34
C VAL A 547 -12.84 -22.66 -29.27
N PHE A 548 -12.73 -23.01 -30.56
CA PHE A 548 -13.75 -22.72 -31.56
C PHE A 548 -14.82 -23.83 -31.66
N GLY A 549 -14.47 -25.08 -31.33
CA GLY A 549 -15.38 -26.23 -31.35
C GLY A 549 -16.39 -26.25 -30.19
N SER A 550 -16.12 -25.53 -29.10
CA SER A 550 -17.07 -25.38 -27.99
C SER A 550 -18.26 -24.47 -28.35
N SER A 551 -18.07 -23.59 -29.34
CA SER A 551 -19.07 -22.61 -29.79
C SER A 551 -19.91 -23.10 -30.98
N ARG A 552 -19.50 -24.19 -31.65
CA ARG A 552 -20.25 -24.81 -32.75
C ARG A 552 -20.33 -26.31 -32.54
N LEU A 553 -21.57 -26.82 -32.45
CA LEU A 553 -21.97 -28.24 -32.56
C LEU A 553 -21.97 -29.07 -31.25
N LYS A 554 -22.86 -28.76 -30.32
CA LYS A 554 -23.52 -29.83 -29.53
C LYS A 554 -25.03 -29.74 -29.65
N ASP A 555 -25.57 -30.84 -30.20
CA ASP A 555 -26.98 -31.20 -30.26
C ASP A 555 -27.79 -30.69 -29.07
N GLY A 556 -28.83 -29.91 -29.35
CA GLY A 556 -30.19 -29.96 -28.80
C GLY A 556 -30.50 -30.21 -27.31
N ARG A 557 -29.52 -30.37 -26.42
CA ARG A 557 -29.72 -30.69 -24.99
C ARG A 557 -28.54 -30.17 -24.17
N GLY A 558 -28.63 -28.92 -23.72
CA GLY A 558 -27.69 -28.35 -22.76
C GLY A 558 -28.20 -27.00 -22.27
N GLU A 559 -28.37 -26.88 -20.95
CA GLU A 559 -28.81 -25.66 -20.28
C GLU A 559 -27.94 -24.46 -20.67
N LYS A 560 -28.57 -23.30 -20.90
CA LYS A 560 -27.88 -22.01 -21.06
C LYS A 560 -27.10 -21.69 -19.79
N VAL A 561 -25.82 -22.04 -19.75
CA VAL A 561 -24.90 -21.54 -18.74
C VAL A 561 -24.63 -20.07 -19.05
N LYS A 562 -24.93 -19.19 -18.09
CA LYS A 562 -24.60 -17.75 -18.13
C LYS A 562 -23.08 -17.59 -18.27
N GLY A 563 -22.57 -17.40 -19.49
CA GLY A 563 -21.11 -17.30 -19.73
C GLY A 563 -20.66 -16.84 -21.12
N GLN A 564 -21.54 -16.26 -21.95
CA GLN A 564 -21.20 -15.89 -23.34
C GLN A 564 -20.02 -14.90 -23.47
N GLY A 565 -19.70 -14.11 -22.44
CA GLY A 565 -18.61 -13.12 -22.48
C GLY A 565 -17.19 -13.69 -22.49
N ASN A 566 -16.95 -14.84 -21.84
CA ASN A 566 -15.59 -15.42 -21.73
C ASN A 566 -15.22 -16.28 -22.95
N GLU A 567 -16.21 -16.81 -23.68
CA GLU A 567 -15.95 -17.56 -24.91
C GLU A 567 -15.46 -16.64 -26.01
N LEU A 568 -16.11 -15.47 -26.21
CA LEU A 568 -15.71 -14.51 -27.25
C LEU A 568 -14.31 -13.91 -26.99
N THR A 569 -13.99 -13.53 -25.74
CA THR A 569 -12.65 -13.01 -25.39
C THR A 569 -11.57 -14.03 -25.72
N SER A 570 -11.76 -15.30 -25.35
CA SER A 570 -10.81 -16.38 -25.62
C SER A 570 -10.64 -16.64 -27.12
N GLN A 571 -11.73 -16.61 -27.90
CA GLN A 571 -11.72 -16.77 -29.36
C GLN A 571 -11.00 -15.62 -30.06
N LEU A 572 -11.22 -14.37 -29.62
CA LEU A 572 -10.56 -13.18 -30.15
C LEU A 572 -9.06 -13.18 -29.86
N LEU A 573 -8.66 -13.54 -28.63
CA LEU A 573 -7.25 -13.68 -28.27
C LEU A 573 -6.57 -14.80 -29.05
N MET A 574 -7.27 -15.91 -29.29
CA MET A 574 -6.76 -17.02 -30.10
C MET A 574 -6.61 -16.63 -31.57
N LEU A 575 -7.59 -15.91 -32.13
CA LEU A 575 -7.50 -15.36 -33.49
C LEU A 575 -6.32 -14.38 -33.60
N TYR A 576 -6.16 -13.50 -32.63
CA TYR A 576 -5.04 -12.56 -32.58
C TYR A 576 -3.69 -13.30 -32.55
N TYR A 577 -3.56 -14.32 -31.70
CA TYR A 577 -2.35 -15.16 -31.63
C TYR A 577 -2.02 -15.81 -32.98
N LEU A 578 -3.01 -16.38 -33.68
CA LEU A 578 -2.81 -17.05 -34.97
C LEU A 578 -2.31 -16.09 -36.05
N LEU A 579 -2.99 -14.95 -36.21
CA LEU A 579 -2.61 -13.95 -37.20
C LEU A 579 -1.23 -13.36 -36.90
N LEU A 580 -0.95 -13.11 -35.62
CA LEU A 580 0.34 -12.60 -35.19
C LEU A 580 1.47 -13.64 -35.43
N TYR A 581 1.18 -14.92 -35.23
CA TYR A 581 2.13 -16.00 -35.50
C TYR A 581 2.48 -16.08 -36.99
N GLU A 582 1.49 -15.95 -37.88
CA GLU A 582 1.71 -15.87 -39.33
C GLU A 582 2.54 -14.63 -39.73
N ASP A 583 2.20 -13.45 -39.20
CA ASP A 583 2.94 -12.19 -39.43
C ASP A 583 4.41 -12.33 -39.01
N CYS A 584 4.64 -12.89 -37.82
CA CYS A 584 5.96 -13.09 -37.24
C CYS A 584 6.78 -14.14 -38.02
N LEU A 585 6.15 -15.22 -38.48
CA LEU A 585 6.80 -16.22 -39.34
C LEU A 585 7.24 -15.58 -40.66
N LEU A 586 6.32 -14.89 -41.35
CA LEU A 586 6.58 -14.26 -42.65
C LEU A 586 7.70 -13.23 -42.55
N THR A 587 7.66 -12.36 -41.54
CA THR A 587 8.67 -11.33 -41.29
C THR A 587 10.06 -11.92 -41.04
N ASN A 588 10.15 -13.04 -40.31
CA ASN A 588 11.42 -13.65 -39.91
C ASN A 588 11.90 -14.81 -40.81
N THR A 589 11.19 -15.11 -41.90
CA THR A 589 11.50 -16.23 -42.81
C THR A 589 12.97 -16.25 -43.24
N LYS A 590 13.55 -15.09 -43.58
CA LYS A 590 14.95 -14.98 -44.03
C LYS A 590 15.94 -15.41 -42.95
N GLN A 591 15.69 -15.04 -41.69
CA GLN A 591 16.55 -15.39 -40.55
C GLN A 591 16.45 -16.89 -40.22
N LEU A 592 15.24 -17.44 -40.27
CA LEU A 592 15.01 -18.87 -40.01
C LEU A 592 15.70 -19.77 -41.06
N LEU A 593 15.70 -19.34 -42.32
CA LEU A 593 16.40 -20.03 -43.41
C LEU A 593 17.92 -20.02 -43.22
N ILE A 594 18.49 -18.93 -42.70
CA ILE A 594 19.93 -18.83 -42.37
C ILE A 594 20.29 -19.80 -41.23
N ILE A 595 19.38 -20.01 -40.27
CA ILE A 595 19.56 -20.91 -39.12
C ILE A 595 19.21 -22.36 -39.49
N HIS A 596 18.92 -22.66 -40.78
CA HIS A 596 18.47 -23.98 -41.27
C HIS A 596 17.25 -24.56 -40.53
N GLN A 597 16.42 -23.71 -39.92
CA GLN A 597 15.16 -24.13 -39.32
C GLN A 597 14.01 -23.89 -40.29
N LYS A 598 13.19 -24.93 -40.53
CA LYS A 598 12.00 -24.82 -41.36
C LYS A 598 10.91 -24.06 -40.59
N PRO A 599 10.29 -23.03 -41.18
CA PRO A 599 9.08 -22.44 -40.60
C PRO A 599 7.96 -23.49 -40.59
N GLU A 600 7.29 -23.65 -39.46
CA GLU A 600 6.12 -24.53 -39.31
C GLU A 600 4.86 -23.65 -39.30
N PRO A 601 4.26 -23.36 -40.47
CA PRO A 601 2.97 -22.67 -40.54
C PRO A 601 1.85 -23.61 -40.09
N TYR A 602 0.77 -23.03 -39.57
CA TYR A 602 -0.45 -23.79 -39.28
C TYR A 602 -1.12 -24.30 -40.55
N SER A 603 -1.81 -25.44 -40.48
CA SER A 603 -2.52 -25.99 -41.63
C SER A 603 -3.64 -25.05 -42.09
N THR A 604 -3.73 -24.88 -43.40
CA THR A 604 -4.84 -24.20 -44.10
C THR A 604 -6.21 -24.76 -43.72
N LYS A 605 -6.29 -26.04 -43.32
CA LYS A 605 -7.52 -26.66 -42.80
C LYS A 605 -8.02 -25.98 -41.54
N VAL A 606 -7.12 -25.61 -40.62
CA VAL A 606 -7.48 -24.91 -39.39
C VAL A 606 -8.00 -23.52 -39.73
N LEU A 607 -7.27 -22.77 -40.56
CA LEU A 607 -7.63 -21.40 -40.96
C LEU A 607 -8.99 -21.33 -41.68
N SER A 608 -9.30 -22.30 -42.54
CA SER A 608 -10.57 -22.36 -43.27
C SER A 608 -11.79 -22.59 -42.37
N GLN A 609 -11.61 -23.17 -41.18
CA GLN A 609 -12.69 -23.44 -40.23
C GLN A 609 -12.99 -22.24 -39.32
N LEU A 610 -12.12 -21.24 -39.27
CA LEU A 610 -12.24 -20.09 -38.37
C LEU A 610 -13.22 -19.04 -38.93
N PRO A 611 -14.21 -18.61 -38.14
CA PRO A 611 -15.12 -17.54 -38.53
C PRO A 611 -14.47 -16.15 -38.32
N ILE A 612 -13.41 -15.85 -39.07
CA ILE A 612 -12.56 -14.65 -38.87
C ILE A 612 -13.37 -13.35 -38.96
N LYS A 613 -14.23 -13.19 -39.99
CA LYS A 613 -15.00 -11.97 -40.25
C LYS A 613 -16.05 -11.73 -39.16
N TYR A 614 -16.78 -12.77 -38.78
CA TYR A 614 -17.70 -12.77 -37.64
C TYR A 614 -17.02 -12.33 -36.32
N LEU A 615 -15.88 -12.93 -35.96
CA LEU A 615 -15.16 -12.57 -34.73
C LEU A 615 -14.70 -11.11 -34.76
N PHE A 616 -14.17 -10.67 -35.90
CA PHE A 616 -13.75 -9.29 -36.10
C PHE A 616 -14.92 -8.30 -35.92
N ARG A 617 -16.11 -8.65 -36.43
CA ARG A 617 -17.33 -7.85 -36.30
C ARG A 617 -17.83 -7.76 -34.86
N GLU A 618 -17.81 -8.87 -34.12
CA GLU A 618 -18.15 -8.86 -32.70
C GLU A 618 -17.17 -8.03 -31.87
N ALA A 619 -15.88 -8.04 -32.21
CA ALA A 619 -14.91 -7.12 -31.60
C ALA A 619 -15.22 -5.64 -31.91
N GLN A 620 -15.71 -5.34 -33.12
CA GLN A 620 -16.14 -3.99 -33.51
C GLN A 620 -17.41 -3.53 -32.77
N ARG A 621 -18.38 -4.42 -32.56
CA ARG A 621 -19.59 -4.13 -31.75
C ARG A 621 -19.25 -3.79 -30.30
N HIS A 622 -18.19 -4.40 -29.77
CA HIS A 622 -17.70 -4.24 -28.40
C HIS A 622 -16.41 -3.40 -28.28
N LEU A 623 -16.30 -2.29 -29.02
CA LEU A 623 -15.11 -1.42 -29.05
C LEU A 623 -14.65 -0.91 -27.68
N SER A 624 -15.58 -0.67 -26.73
CA SER A 624 -15.23 -0.24 -25.36
C SER A 624 -14.40 -1.28 -24.61
N ASP A 625 -14.70 -2.56 -24.85
CA ASP A 625 -14.16 -3.68 -24.09
C ASP A 625 -12.87 -4.23 -24.72
N TYR A 626 -12.72 -4.07 -26.05
CA TYR A 626 -11.60 -4.58 -26.85
C TYR A 626 -10.73 -3.48 -27.47
N GLY A 627 -10.82 -2.24 -27.02
CA GLY A 627 -10.14 -1.08 -27.63
C GLY A 627 -8.62 -1.25 -27.80
N HIS A 628 -7.95 -2.02 -26.93
CA HIS A 628 -6.52 -2.32 -27.03
C HIS A 628 -6.16 -3.44 -28.02
N LEU A 629 -7.11 -4.31 -28.38
CA LEU A 629 -6.92 -5.45 -29.28
C LEU A 629 -7.32 -5.12 -30.72
N TYR A 630 -8.44 -4.40 -30.88
CA TYR A 630 -9.07 -4.16 -32.18
C TYR A 630 -8.14 -3.51 -33.23
N PRO A 631 -7.38 -2.43 -32.92
CA PRO A 631 -6.49 -1.82 -33.93
C PRO A 631 -5.41 -2.77 -34.43
N SER A 632 -4.83 -3.57 -33.53
CA SER A 632 -3.81 -4.56 -33.88
C SER A 632 -4.40 -5.71 -34.69
N LEU A 633 -5.61 -6.15 -34.35
CA LEU A 633 -6.33 -7.18 -35.10
C LEU A 633 -6.70 -6.71 -36.51
N LEU A 634 -7.21 -5.48 -36.67
CA LEU A 634 -7.52 -4.89 -37.97
C LEU A 634 -6.27 -4.77 -38.84
N ARG A 635 -5.14 -4.30 -38.27
CA ARG A 635 -3.86 -4.24 -38.99
C ARG A 635 -3.49 -5.61 -39.56
N LEU A 636 -3.54 -6.65 -38.74
CA LEU A 636 -3.21 -8.03 -39.17
C LEU A 636 -4.20 -8.57 -40.21
N LEU A 637 -5.49 -8.24 -40.08
CA LEU A 637 -6.51 -8.71 -41.01
C LEU A 637 -6.37 -8.04 -42.39
N VAL A 638 -6.05 -6.74 -42.44
CA VAL A 638 -5.78 -6.02 -43.69
C VAL A 638 -4.53 -6.57 -44.39
N THR A 639 -3.50 -6.97 -43.65
CA THR A 639 -2.26 -7.50 -44.24
C THR A 639 -2.40 -8.93 -44.74
N HIS A 640 -3.03 -9.82 -43.96
CA HIS A 640 -3.13 -11.25 -44.31
C HIS A 640 -4.35 -11.58 -45.17
N TYR A 641 -5.46 -10.85 -44.99
CA TYR A 641 -6.75 -11.17 -45.59
C TYR A 641 -7.47 -9.94 -46.17
N PRO A 642 -6.84 -9.27 -47.16
CA PRO A 642 -7.41 -8.06 -47.77
C PRO A 642 -8.77 -8.31 -48.43
N HIS A 643 -9.02 -9.53 -48.93
CA HIS A 643 -10.30 -9.94 -49.52
C HIS A 643 -11.47 -9.98 -48.54
N LEU A 644 -11.22 -9.92 -47.23
CA LEU A 644 -12.27 -9.78 -46.20
C LEU A 644 -12.54 -8.31 -45.84
N CYS A 645 -11.69 -7.38 -46.28
CA CYS A 645 -11.79 -5.93 -46.01
C CYS A 645 -12.32 -5.15 -47.23
N LEU A 646 -13.16 -5.77 -48.07
CA LEU A 646 -13.74 -5.07 -49.21
C LEU A 646 -14.70 -3.99 -48.73
N VAL A 647 -14.58 -2.79 -49.29
CA VAL A 647 -15.37 -1.62 -48.87
C VAL A 647 -16.87 -1.85 -49.15
N GLU A 648 -17.19 -2.52 -50.25
CA GLU A 648 -18.56 -2.85 -50.64
C GLU A 648 -19.29 -3.67 -49.58
N ASP A 649 -18.60 -4.70 -49.04
CA ASP A 649 -19.13 -5.51 -47.95
C ASP A 649 -19.46 -4.64 -46.71
N TRP A 650 -18.60 -3.67 -46.38
CA TRP A 650 -18.80 -2.79 -45.22
C TRP A 650 -19.90 -1.75 -45.44
N MET A 651 -20.15 -1.32 -46.68
CA MET A 651 -21.28 -0.43 -47.00
C MET A 651 -22.61 -1.19 -46.98
N ASP A 652 -22.64 -2.41 -47.52
CA ASP A 652 -23.81 -3.28 -47.48
C ASP A 652 -24.25 -3.53 -46.02
N GLU A 653 -23.31 -3.68 -45.09
CA GLU A 653 -23.59 -3.77 -43.65
C GLU A 653 -24.37 -2.58 -43.07
N ALA A 654 -24.05 -1.35 -43.49
CA ALA A 654 -24.74 -0.15 -43.02
C ALA A 654 -26.17 -0.09 -43.54
N THR A 655 -26.38 -0.45 -44.81
CA THR A 655 -27.71 -0.48 -45.43
C THR A 655 -28.63 -1.55 -44.80
N LEU A 656 -28.08 -2.73 -44.50
CA LEU A 656 -28.81 -3.82 -43.88
C LEU A 656 -29.18 -3.55 -42.41
N ALA A 657 -28.44 -2.68 -41.72
CA ALA A 657 -28.74 -2.27 -40.35
C ALA A 657 -29.94 -1.31 -40.27
N GLU A 658 -30.11 -0.44 -41.26
CA GLU A 658 -31.23 0.51 -41.33
C GLU A 658 -32.58 -0.20 -41.55
N ASP A 659 -32.61 -1.27 -42.37
CA ASP A 659 -33.82 -2.05 -42.66
C ASP A 659 -34.41 -2.77 -41.43
N LYS A 660 -33.58 -3.13 -40.45
CA LYS A 660 -33.99 -3.89 -39.24
C LYS A 660 -34.74 -3.07 -38.20
N MET A 661 -34.74 -1.73 -38.29
CA MET A 661 -35.38 -0.85 -37.29
C MET A 661 -36.93 -0.85 -37.32
N SER A 662 -37.56 -1.68 -38.17
CA SER A 662 -38.96 -1.52 -38.53
C SER A 662 -39.86 -2.78 -38.47
N ALA A 663 -39.70 -3.70 -37.50
CA ALA A 663 -40.76 -4.71 -37.27
C ALA A 663 -40.72 -5.42 -35.89
N PRO A 664 -41.80 -5.41 -35.09
CA PRO A 664 -42.05 -6.40 -34.05
C PRO A 664 -43.04 -7.45 -34.59
N VAL A 665 -42.58 -8.64 -34.96
CA VAL A 665 -43.45 -9.77 -35.35
C VAL A 665 -43.12 -10.99 -34.50
N HIS A 666 -44.15 -11.71 -34.05
CA HIS A 666 -44.02 -12.98 -33.34
C HIS A 666 -43.11 -13.97 -34.10
N GLN A 667 -41.94 -14.23 -33.54
CA GLN A 667 -40.96 -15.18 -34.07
C GLN A 667 -41.43 -16.62 -33.82
N ARG A 668 -41.96 -17.29 -34.86
CA ARG A 668 -42.10 -18.75 -34.86
C ARG A 668 -40.70 -19.34 -35.08
N LYS A 669 -40.28 -20.30 -34.25
CA LYS A 669 -39.05 -21.06 -34.48
C LYS A 669 -39.21 -21.89 -35.76
N VAL A 670 -38.66 -21.40 -36.86
CA VAL A 670 -38.51 -22.15 -38.11
C VAL A 670 -37.44 -23.21 -37.87
N THR A 671 -37.63 -24.44 -38.35
CA THR A 671 -36.56 -25.44 -38.33
C THR A 671 -35.90 -25.56 -39.73
N PRO A 672 -34.60 -25.90 -39.81
CA PRO A 672 -33.92 -26.12 -41.11
C PRO A 672 -34.62 -27.19 -41.97
N SER A 673 -35.25 -28.17 -41.32
CA SER A 673 -36.01 -29.23 -41.98
C SER A 673 -37.33 -28.75 -42.60
N GLU A 674 -38.01 -27.78 -41.97
CA GLU A 674 -39.22 -27.15 -42.52
C GLU A 674 -38.86 -26.26 -43.72
N LEU A 675 -37.77 -25.51 -43.61
CA LEU A 675 -37.25 -24.68 -44.70
C LEU A 675 -36.89 -25.54 -45.92
N ARG A 676 -36.20 -26.67 -45.71
CA ARG A 676 -35.84 -27.60 -46.80
C ARG A 676 -37.08 -28.16 -47.50
N LYS A 677 -38.13 -28.51 -46.76
CA LYS A 677 -39.39 -29.00 -47.34
C LYS A 677 -40.11 -27.90 -48.12
N ALA A 678 -40.13 -26.67 -47.59
CA ALA A 678 -40.72 -25.54 -48.29
C ALA A 678 -40.00 -25.27 -49.63
N PHE A 679 -38.66 -25.33 -49.65
CA PHE A 679 -37.89 -25.18 -50.89
C PHE A 679 -38.15 -26.27 -51.93
N GLN A 680 -38.54 -27.48 -51.52
CA GLN A 680 -38.91 -28.56 -52.44
C GLN A 680 -40.28 -28.35 -53.09
N THR A 681 -41.17 -27.54 -52.49
CA THR A 681 -42.53 -27.27 -52.99
C THR A 681 -42.66 -25.88 -53.63
N VAL A 682 -41.56 -25.16 -53.88
CA VAL A 682 -41.55 -23.77 -54.38
C VAL A 682 -42.38 -23.58 -55.65
N GLN A 683 -42.34 -24.55 -56.56
CA GLN A 683 -43.11 -24.52 -57.81
C GLN A 683 -44.63 -24.62 -57.58
N SER A 684 -45.05 -25.31 -56.52
CA SER A 684 -46.46 -25.61 -56.24
C SER A 684 -47.09 -24.61 -55.26
N ASP A 685 -46.34 -24.17 -54.24
CA ASP A 685 -46.77 -23.21 -53.23
C ASP A 685 -45.59 -22.32 -52.82
N SER A 686 -45.52 -21.15 -53.46
CA SER A 686 -44.47 -20.16 -53.20
C SER A 686 -44.78 -19.25 -52.00
N ALA A 687 -46.02 -19.24 -51.49
CA ALA A 687 -46.42 -18.36 -50.40
C ALA A 687 -45.78 -18.80 -49.07
N LEU A 688 -45.71 -20.11 -48.82
CA LEU A 688 -45.04 -20.66 -47.62
C LEU A 688 -43.55 -20.33 -47.59
N VAL A 689 -42.86 -20.43 -48.72
CA VAL A 689 -41.42 -20.14 -48.82
C VAL A 689 -41.15 -18.66 -48.59
N ILE A 690 -41.93 -17.78 -49.23
CA ILE A 690 -41.79 -16.33 -49.06
C ILE A 690 -42.03 -15.93 -47.59
N SER A 691 -43.06 -16.47 -46.94
CA SER A 691 -43.34 -16.18 -45.53
C SER A 691 -42.23 -16.65 -44.59
N LEU A 692 -41.63 -17.82 -44.85
CA LEU A 692 -40.51 -18.32 -44.07
C LEU A 692 -39.23 -17.50 -44.31
N LEU A 693 -38.97 -17.05 -45.55
CA LEU A 693 -37.83 -16.20 -45.87
C LEU A 693 -37.95 -14.80 -45.25
N GLU A 694 -39.15 -14.20 -45.26
CA GLU A 694 -39.41 -12.92 -44.55
C GLU A 694 -39.17 -13.05 -43.05
N GLN A 695 -39.47 -14.21 -42.45
CA GLN A 695 -39.16 -14.48 -41.04
C GLN A 695 -37.67 -14.70 -40.79
N LEU A 696 -36.96 -15.38 -41.69
CA LEU A 696 -35.51 -15.60 -41.59
C LEU A 696 -34.71 -14.29 -41.70
N GLN A 697 -35.18 -13.34 -42.52
CA GLN A 697 -34.55 -12.02 -42.65
C GLN A 697 -34.54 -11.21 -41.33
N LEU A 698 -35.49 -11.49 -40.44
CA LEU A 698 -35.64 -10.85 -39.12
C LEU A 698 -34.82 -11.54 -38.02
N LEU A 699 -34.14 -12.65 -38.31
CA LEU A 699 -33.33 -13.35 -37.32
C LEU A 699 -31.98 -12.66 -37.08
N ASP A 700 -31.43 -12.91 -35.88
CA ASP A 700 -30.07 -12.50 -35.54
C ASP A 700 -29.07 -13.24 -36.44
N GLU A 701 -28.01 -12.54 -36.86
CA GLU A 701 -27.04 -13.06 -37.84
C GLU A 701 -26.39 -14.37 -37.37
N HIS A 702 -26.25 -14.52 -36.05
CA HIS A 702 -25.73 -15.72 -35.39
C HIS A 702 -26.56 -16.97 -35.67
N THR A 703 -27.89 -16.83 -35.58
CA THR A 703 -28.83 -17.94 -35.79
C THR A 703 -29.06 -18.23 -37.27
N LEU A 704 -28.80 -17.25 -38.14
CA LEU A 704 -28.93 -17.40 -39.58
C LEU A 704 -27.89 -18.40 -40.15
N MET A 705 -26.71 -18.50 -39.53
CA MET A 705 -25.65 -19.42 -39.94
C MET A 705 -26.09 -20.89 -39.96
N ASP A 706 -27.02 -21.30 -39.08
CA ASP A 706 -27.54 -22.67 -39.02
C ASP A 706 -28.39 -23.04 -40.24
N TYR A 707 -28.89 -22.04 -40.98
CA TYR A 707 -29.69 -22.22 -42.19
C TYR A 707 -28.84 -22.13 -43.47
N ALA A 708 -27.56 -21.77 -43.38
CA ALA A 708 -26.70 -21.55 -44.53
C ALA A 708 -26.61 -22.78 -45.45
N ASP A 709 -26.49 -23.99 -44.88
CA ASP A 709 -26.41 -25.23 -45.66
C ASP A 709 -27.70 -25.46 -46.47
N VAL A 710 -28.87 -25.22 -45.87
CA VAL A 710 -30.18 -25.39 -46.54
C VAL A 710 -30.40 -24.34 -47.62
N ILE A 711 -30.06 -23.08 -47.33
CA ILE A 711 -30.21 -21.96 -48.26
C ILE A 711 -29.34 -22.20 -49.50
N VAL A 712 -28.07 -22.57 -49.31
CA VAL A 712 -27.14 -22.79 -50.42
C VAL A 712 -27.53 -24.00 -51.27
N GLU A 713 -27.96 -25.11 -50.66
CA GLU A 713 -28.47 -26.28 -51.39
C GLU A 713 -29.72 -25.94 -52.23
N SER A 714 -30.56 -25.04 -51.73
CA SER A 714 -31.81 -24.64 -52.39
C SER A 714 -31.62 -23.69 -53.57
N LEU A 715 -30.45 -23.06 -53.74
CA LEU A 715 -30.20 -22.11 -54.83
C LEU A 715 -30.43 -22.73 -56.22
N ILE A 716 -30.15 -24.02 -56.40
CA ILE A 716 -30.36 -24.72 -57.68
C ILE A 716 -31.85 -24.86 -57.99
N LEU A 717 -32.69 -25.08 -56.97
CA LEU A 717 -34.15 -25.25 -57.12
C LEU A 717 -34.81 -23.92 -57.49
N LEU A 718 -34.22 -22.80 -57.05
CA LEU A 718 -34.74 -21.49 -57.41
C LEU A 718 -34.55 -21.19 -58.90
N LEU A 719 -33.51 -21.71 -59.57
CA LEU A 719 -33.19 -21.45 -60.99
C LEU A 719 -34.22 -21.95 -62.03
N GLU A 720 -35.35 -22.50 -61.60
CA GLU A 720 -36.43 -23.01 -62.46
C GLU A 720 -37.37 -21.88 -62.93
N SER A 721 -38.05 -22.06 -64.07
CA SER A 721 -38.78 -20.99 -64.77
C SER A 721 -40.02 -20.46 -64.03
N ASP A 722 -40.54 -21.23 -63.08
CA ASP A 722 -41.87 -21.01 -62.49
C ASP A 722 -41.80 -20.42 -61.07
N VAL A 723 -40.63 -19.90 -60.66
CA VAL A 723 -40.37 -19.37 -59.32
C VAL A 723 -40.61 -17.86 -59.28
N PRO A 724 -41.35 -17.31 -58.28
CA PRO A 724 -41.59 -15.88 -58.20
C PRO A 724 -40.32 -15.09 -57.84
N LEU A 725 -40.16 -13.93 -58.47
CA LEU A 725 -39.03 -13.01 -58.27
C LEU A 725 -38.83 -12.65 -56.78
N LYS A 726 -39.92 -12.52 -56.01
CA LYS A 726 -39.86 -12.17 -54.58
C LYS A 726 -39.12 -13.22 -53.74
N ALA A 727 -39.28 -14.51 -54.02
CA ALA A 727 -38.57 -15.58 -53.30
C ALA A 727 -37.06 -15.54 -53.58
N VAL A 728 -36.70 -15.24 -54.83
CA VAL A 728 -35.32 -15.08 -55.28
C VAL A 728 -34.67 -13.88 -54.61
N THR A 729 -35.32 -12.71 -54.64
CA THR A 729 -34.78 -11.49 -54.03
C THR A 729 -34.56 -11.63 -52.53
N LEU A 730 -35.49 -12.29 -51.82
CA LEU A 730 -35.33 -12.55 -50.39
C LEU A 730 -34.20 -13.53 -50.09
N THR A 731 -34.04 -14.57 -50.92
CA THR A 731 -32.96 -15.55 -50.75
C THR A 731 -31.59 -14.91 -51.03
N VAL A 732 -31.48 -14.06 -52.06
CA VAL A 732 -30.25 -13.31 -52.35
C VAL A 732 -29.95 -12.31 -51.23
N HIS A 733 -30.96 -11.65 -50.66
CA HIS A 733 -30.77 -10.76 -49.53
C HIS A 733 -30.25 -11.51 -48.29
N ILE A 734 -30.83 -12.66 -47.96
CA ILE A 734 -30.36 -13.53 -46.87
C ILE A 734 -28.94 -14.06 -47.15
N TRP A 735 -28.64 -14.39 -48.41
CA TRP A 735 -27.30 -14.79 -48.82
C TRP A 735 -26.27 -13.67 -48.59
N LYS A 736 -26.60 -12.42 -48.93
CA LYS A 736 -25.75 -11.26 -48.63
C LYS A 736 -25.53 -11.08 -47.13
N GLN A 737 -26.58 -11.24 -46.31
CA GLN A 737 -26.46 -11.22 -44.84
C GLN A 737 -25.51 -12.32 -44.33
N LEU A 738 -25.56 -13.53 -44.91
CA LEU A 738 -24.63 -14.61 -44.57
C LEU A 738 -23.21 -14.36 -45.07
N ASN A 739 -23.04 -13.69 -46.22
CA ASN A 739 -21.73 -13.38 -46.80
C ASN A 739 -20.96 -12.36 -45.94
N ILE A 740 -21.68 -11.51 -45.21
CA ILE A 740 -21.10 -10.60 -44.23
C ILE A 740 -20.48 -11.38 -43.06
N GLU A 741 -21.10 -12.45 -42.58
CA GLU A 741 -20.62 -13.18 -41.40
C GLU A 741 -19.57 -14.25 -41.72
N MET A 742 -19.80 -15.05 -42.77
CA MET A 742 -18.97 -16.22 -43.10
C MET A 742 -18.65 -16.33 -44.61
N PRO A 743 -18.01 -15.32 -45.22
CA PRO A 743 -17.83 -15.24 -46.67
C PRO A 743 -17.08 -16.45 -47.24
N ARG A 744 -15.99 -16.90 -46.59
CA ARG A 744 -15.17 -18.01 -47.09
C ARG A 744 -15.94 -19.33 -47.17
N ARG A 745 -16.60 -19.69 -46.07
CA ARG A 745 -17.43 -20.90 -46.01
C ARG A 745 -18.63 -20.79 -46.95
N LEU A 746 -19.27 -19.62 -47.01
CA LEU A 746 -20.42 -19.43 -47.87
C LEU A 746 -20.07 -19.54 -49.36
N LYS A 747 -18.99 -18.87 -49.80
CA LYS A 747 -18.51 -18.92 -51.19
C LYS A 747 -18.07 -20.33 -51.61
N THR A 748 -17.36 -21.04 -50.74
CA THR A 748 -16.99 -22.45 -51.02
C THR A 748 -18.23 -23.34 -51.12
N MET A 749 -19.24 -23.13 -50.28
CA MET A 749 -20.50 -23.88 -50.36
C MET A 749 -21.30 -23.55 -51.63
N THR A 750 -21.37 -22.28 -52.03
CA THR A 750 -22.15 -21.83 -53.20
C THR A 750 -21.56 -22.31 -54.50
N VAL A 751 -20.24 -22.24 -54.66
CA VAL A 751 -19.55 -22.77 -55.85
C VAL A 751 -19.77 -24.27 -55.97
N ASN A 752 -19.70 -25.00 -54.85
CA ASN A 752 -19.96 -26.44 -54.84
C ASN A 752 -21.44 -26.79 -55.13
N ALA A 753 -22.39 -25.93 -54.75
CA ALA A 753 -23.81 -26.12 -55.04
C ALA A 753 -24.16 -25.78 -56.50
N LEU A 754 -23.65 -24.67 -57.03
CA LEU A 754 -24.00 -24.17 -58.37
C LEU A 754 -23.17 -24.78 -59.51
N SER A 755 -22.30 -25.75 -59.23
CA SER A 755 -21.47 -26.42 -60.25
C SER A 755 -22.31 -27.21 -61.26
N HIS A 756 -22.05 -27.00 -62.56
CA HIS A 756 -22.78 -27.65 -63.66
C HIS A 756 -22.62 -29.18 -63.66
N SER A 757 -21.47 -29.69 -63.24
CA SER A 757 -21.25 -31.10 -62.94
C SER A 757 -20.89 -31.23 -61.46
N LYS A 758 -21.55 -32.12 -60.72
CA LYS A 758 -21.16 -32.40 -59.33
C LYS A 758 -19.74 -32.99 -59.37
N PRO A 759 -18.71 -32.27 -58.89
CA PRO A 759 -17.36 -32.80 -58.96
C PRO A 759 -17.23 -34.00 -58.03
N LEU A 760 -16.43 -35.01 -58.40
CA LEU A 760 -16.14 -36.19 -57.57
C LEU A 760 -15.51 -35.80 -56.22
N ILE A 761 -14.82 -34.65 -56.18
CA ILE A 761 -14.23 -34.04 -54.98
C ILE A 761 -14.73 -32.60 -54.92
N LYS A 762 -15.31 -32.21 -53.78
CA LYS A 762 -15.74 -30.81 -53.56
C LYS A 762 -14.54 -29.87 -53.57
N PHE A 763 -14.68 -28.72 -54.22
CA PHE A 763 -13.66 -27.68 -54.23
C PHE A 763 -13.43 -27.14 -52.82
N LYS A 764 -12.17 -26.98 -52.44
CA LYS A 764 -11.74 -26.34 -51.19
C LYS A 764 -11.43 -24.87 -51.42
N GLU A 765 -11.27 -24.11 -50.34
CA GLU A 765 -10.90 -22.70 -50.39
C GLU A 765 -9.58 -22.49 -51.16
N GLU A 766 -8.59 -23.36 -50.96
CA GLU A 766 -7.30 -23.30 -51.68
C GLU A 766 -7.47 -23.40 -53.19
N ASP A 767 -8.34 -24.28 -53.67
CA ASP A 767 -8.57 -24.48 -55.10
C ASP A 767 -9.16 -23.21 -55.73
N LEU A 768 -10.04 -22.52 -55.00
CA LEU A 768 -10.67 -21.26 -55.43
C LEU A 768 -9.71 -20.07 -55.38
N ILE A 769 -8.79 -20.05 -54.43
CA ILE A 769 -7.75 -19.00 -54.34
C ILE A 769 -6.75 -19.16 -55.50
N VAL A 770 -6.40 -20.40 -55.86
CA VAL A 770 -5.45 -20.68 -56.94
C VAL A 770 -6.07 -20.45 -58.32
N ASP A 771 -7.32 -20.86 -58.54
CA ASP A 771 -8.05 -20.62 -59.79
C ASP A 771 -9.45 -20.01 -59.55
N PRO A 772 -9.57 -18.67 -59.51
CA PRO A 772 -10.85 -18.00 -59.33
C PRO A 772 -11.82 -18.20 -60.50
N LEU A 773 -11.36 -18.67 -61.67
CA LEU A 773 -12.21 -18.90 -62.84
C LEU A 773 -13.16 -20.09 -62.66
N ILE A 774 -12.96 -20.91 -61.62
CA ILE A 774 -13.86 -22.01 -61.25
C ILE A 774 -15.29 -21.49 -61.01
N ILE A 775 -15.43 -20.28 -60.45
CA ILE A 775 -16.72 -19.64 -60.15
C ILE A 775 -17.56 -19.45 -61.44
N LEU A 776 -16.91 -19.15 -62.57
CA LEU A 776 -17.56 -18.94 -63.87
C LEU A 776 -17.99 -20.25 -64.54
N ARG A 777 -17.61 -21.42 -64.01
CA ARG A 777 -18.01 -22.76 -64.51
C ARG A 777 -19.30 -23.27 -63.85
N CYS A 778 -20.12 -22.36 -63.33
CA CYS A 778 -21.43 -22.66 -62.75
C CYS A 778 -22.49 -23.02 -63.81
N ASP A 779 -23.66 -23.46 -63.35
CA ASP A 779 -24.82 -23.75 -64.20
C ASP A 779 -25.18 -22.52 -65.07
N LEU A 780 -25.29 -22.72 -66.39
CA LEU A 780 -25.54 -21.66 -67.36
C LEU A 780 -26.85 -20.90 -67.12
N ARG A 781 -27.79 -21.50 -66.38
CA ARG A 781 -29.06 -20.85 -65.99
C ARG A 781 -28.85 -19.63 -65.10
N VAL A 782 -27.77 -19.58 -64.32
CA VAL A 782 -27.44 -18.45 -63.43
C VAL A 782 -27.25 -17.16 -64.21
N PHE A 783 -26.62 -17.20 -65.39
CA PHE A 783 -26.38 -16.01 -66.24
C PHE A 783 -27.67 -15.37 -66.78
N ARG A 784 -28.82 -16.04 -66.70
CA ARG A 784 -30.11 -15.49 -67.13
C ARG A 784 -30.78 -14.62 -66.05
N TRP A 785 -30.24 -14.64 -64.83
CA TRP A 785 -30.84 -14.00 -63.68
C TRP A 785 -30.09 -12.71 -63.32
N SER A 786 -30.74 -11.56 -63.48
CA SER A 786 -30.14 -10.25 -63.19
C SER A 786 -29.90 -9.99 -61.69
N VAL A 787 -30.53 -10.77 -60.82
CA VAL A 787 -30.46 -10.61 -59.35
C VAL A 787 -29.28 -11.39 -58.75
N VAL A 788 -28.78 -12.41 -59.44
CA VAL A 788 -27.60 -13.18 -59.01
C VAL A 788 -26.40 -12.55 -59.70
N ASP A 789 -25.80 -11.56 -59.05
CA ASP A 789 -24.57 -10.97 -59.55
C ASP A 789 -23.44 -11.99 -59.44
N VAL A 790 -23.05 -12.60 -60.56
CA VAL A 790 -22.00 -13.62 -60.61
C VAL A 790 -20.64 -13.05 -60.17
N SER A 791 -20.47 -11.71 -60.17
CA SER A 791 -19.28 -11.05 -59.65
C SER A 791 -19.22 -10.98 -58.12
N SER A 792 -20.37 -11.17 -57.45
CA SER A 792 -20.49 -11.18 -55.98
C SER A 792 -20.29 -12.57 -55.35
N LEU A 793 -20.41 -13.63 -56.15
CA LEU A 793 -20.06 -15.02 -55.81
C LEU A 793 -18.54 -15.21 -55.82
#